data_AF-A0A8J3HR09-F1
#
_entry.id   AF-A0A8J3HR09-F1
#
_cell.length_a   1.000
_cell.length_b   1.000
_cell.length_c   1.000
_cell.angle_alpha   90.00
_cell.angle_beta   90.00
_cell.angle_gamma   90.00
#
_symmetry.space_group_name_H-M   'P 1'
#
loop_
_entity.id
_entity.type
_entity.pdbx_description
1 polymer ?
#
loop_
_entity_poly.entity_id
_entity_poly.type
_entity_poly.pdbx_seq_one_letter_code
_entity_poly.pdbx_strand_id
1 'polypeptide(L)'
;MRNLPKDKVKKVKKLLPQIQNVNKIDLNNNTKTIYSLANQKCEGDFNWASTVNQLDLKVHQESLDVELQSAQQSTRAHKIYQASGLKSSLHGNIYQLKLLMLFLKRGMNKGYNFHLATEWDMAEKFDDLVFRYTDNQGQTKYRFLQAKHKQDEDRRITIGDLLTTNKNGEFNLEKYFISYLKIKNNQSFQDGDIQDLIICTNIGFDLDSSLPTQFNEIKSGKNKEKKISVEEITGNDDFFKKSDGGTRYKLQANNNLIMHLKQGSEAQKAIQAKNIQNNVDTEINNFLKKLTFAVNQPNELKLSNIISHEVGEEFKLFDADLVTDNFLKEMLDWIKQKEGTFLTIEDCRQFFEFAERKVSSLKIIGLTSRYSKKLKQYNINFKSTQLVEIRNFLNQKQKQVLNLKSQHNTKLNAIRVNQFLVNNNLYKAEDSYIFLPLNHLLLLKNKALDAFGAQDHKNLLIVECKKEVNNVFGLYSSLINIIKNNTDKKVILITRNGNSFADKFEKNSAIKGKYQERSVSVNSLDDLKSESRKKILNKTVNFQGNETSLSNLINNNQKHLINEEVLAQLIDNNEIRVGSMAPKLTGIDKECYIERKFNRKGGENIEVITDKVAIIVVKSGMGKSVVLTHLAEQEKINNPSLWVIKINLVEHIQALSEENFDDYNKSKAIDFLSRIIGLSTALEKSLFTDSFNYVDKVALFFDGFNEVSSTSRSNAIKLFVALRETQLKRLWIITRNYTCDELANGLDIDSLYELNPLSKNEQKEFLKKFFQNYLNHKNYIIDKTRLENCIQEFFRTFTSGTNINEDFLSVPLQLQIVAELLQNKFEEFYNGNQGSSLFDGFNLTKFYDGFIKCKFDEYSSQQEGYITPSNKLSFDEFLKQRQFLAFYALFGEKETESLFPEKIDKIKSLIVEMEKGNGCVGIVDRIIDGKPNFVHFTFAEYLVAKKFFDIFLKQRDQLPTLKSKASTGLKVKYLESKQKKLKKFFKKQYFSSNRVGIRIFFDHIAAKDSLLHIAVLNNNNDKIVKLLDNNIVDVNIKDTFGRIALHLAITYHYFDIVETLTKYGADQSIKDELFI
;
A
#
# COMPACT_ATOMS: atom_id res chain seq x y z
N MET A 1 13.87 28.15 -50.63
CA MET A 1 13.57 27.80 -52.04
C MET A 1 14.78 27.90 -52.98
N ARG A 2 15.71 28.86 -52.83
CA ARG A 2 16.88 29.02 -53.73
C ARG A 2 17.87 27.83 -53.76
N ASN A 3 17.91 27.00 -52.72
CA ASN A 3 18.89 25.92 -52.57
C ASN A 3 18.31 24.49 -52.76
N LEU A 4 17.10 24.37 -53.31
CA LEU A 4 16.45 23.06 -53.55
C LEU A 4 16.53 22.66 -55.05
N PRO A 5 16.67 21.36 -55.38
CA PRO A 5 16.55 20.87 -56.76
C PRO A 5 15.24 21.33 -57.44
N LYS A 6 15.28 21.65 -58.73
CA LYS A 6 14.17 22.31 -59.48
C LYS A 6 12.84 21.55 -59.37
N ASP A 7 12.91 20.23 -59.35
CA ASP A 7 11.84 19.26 -59.19
C ASP A 7 11.19 19.29 -57.79
N LYS A 8 11.96 19.61 -56.73
CA LYS A 8 11.43 19.83 -55.38
C LYS A 8 10.86 21.23 -55.18
N VAL A 9 11.43 22.25 -55.82
CA VAL A 9 10.87 23.62 -55.85
C VAL A 9 9.49 23.62 -56.49
N LYS A 10 9.26 22.79 -57.51
CA LYS A 10 7.95 22.61 -58.17
C LYS A 10 6.89 22.02 -57.22
N LYS A 11 7.25 21.06 -56.37
CA LYS A 11 6.34 20.47 -55.35
C LYS A 11 5.99 21.47 -54.23
N VAL A 12 6.98 22.23 -53.73
CA VAL A 12 6.76 23.23 -52.68
C VAL A 12 5.90 24.40 -53.18
N LYS A 13 6.12 24.87 -54.43
CA LYS A 13 5.25 25.90 -55.05
C LYS A 13 3.80 25.44 -55.26
N LYS A 14 3.56 24.13 -55.42
CA LYS A 14 2.21 23.55 -55.59
C LYS A 14 1.43 23.49 -54.26
N LEU A 15 2.12 23.47 -53.12
CA LEU A 15 1.54 23.40 -51.77
C LEU A 15 1.32 24.79 -51.13
N LEU A 16 2.01 25.83 -51.61
CA LEU A 16 1.94 27.20 -51.07
C LEU A 16 0.51 27.79 -51.00
N PRO A 17 -0.37 27.60 -52.00
CA PRO A 17 -1.74 28.14 -51.95
C PRO A 17 -2.62 27.49 -50.86
N GLN A 18 -2.27 26.29 -50.39
CA GLN A 18 -3.05 25.55 -49.38
C GLN A 18 -2.74 25.97 -47.93
N ILE A 19 -1.77 26.87 -47.74
CA ILE A 19 -1.30 27.35 -46.42
C ILE A 19 -1.81 28.79 -46.14
N GLN A 20 -2.40 29.47 -47.12
CA GLN A 20 -2.75 30.90 -47.04
C GLN A 20 -3.95 31.27 -46.13
N ASN A 21 -4.58 30.34 -45.43
CA ASN A 21 -5.73 30.62 -44.54
C ASN A 21 -5.42 30.62 -43.02
N VAL A 22 -4.17 30.87 -42.62
CA VAL A 22 -3.82 31.07 -41.19
C VAL A 22 -3.44 32.53 -40.98
N ASN A 23 -4.43 33.37 -40.68
CA ASN A 23 -4.21 34.78 -40.35
C ASN A 23 -3.54 34.94 -38.97
N LYS A 24 -2.51 35.79 -38.93
CA LYS A 24 -1.81 36.39 -37.77
C LYS A 24 -1.29 35.43 -36.69
N ILE A 25 -0.03 35.00 -36.84
CA ILE A 25 0.79 34.50 -35.72
C ILE A 25 2.15 35.19 -35.76
N ASP A 26 2.55 35.72 -34.60
CA ASP A 26 3.78 36.43 -34.28
C ASP A 26 5.04 35.57 -34.55
N LEU A 27 6.02 36.13 -35.25
CA LEU A 27 7.12 35.39 -35.92
C LEU A 27 8.26 34.95 -34.98
N ASN A 28 8.30 35.38 -33.72
CA ASN A 28 9.45 35.14 -32.85
C ASN A 28 9.40 33.85 -32.00
N ASN A 29 8.30 33.08 -32.01
CA ASN A 29 8.18 31.95 -31.06
C ASN A 29 7.81 30.57 -31.62
N ASN A 30 7.62 30.38 -32.93
CA ASN A 30 6.99 29.13 -33.40
C ASN A 30 7.53 28.54 -34.72
N THR A 31 8.85 28.46 -34.89
CA THR A 31 9.45 27.56 -35.91
C THR A 31 8.94 26.12 -35.74
N LYS A 32 8.81 25.64 -34.49
CA LYS A 32 8.30 24.28 -34.18
C LYS A 32 6.87 24.00 -34.65
N THR A 33 5.99 25.01 -34.67
CA THR A 33 4.56 24.84 -34.98
C THR A 33 4.30 24.74 -36.48
N ILE A 34 5.10 25.45 -37.30
CA ILE A 34 5.06 25.33 -38.76
C ILE A 34 5.58 23.94 -39.19
N TYR A 35 6.61 23.41 -38.51
CA TYR A 35 7.16 22.08 -38.81
C TYR A 35 6.26 20.93 -38.35
N SER A 36 5.54 21.06 -37.23
CA SER A 36 4.59 20.02 -36.80
C SER A 36 3.40 19.91 -37.77
N LEU A 37 2.89 21.05 -38.26
CA LEU A 37 1.81 21.10 -39.27
C LEU A 37 2.25 20.56 -40.65
N ALA A 38 3.51 20.76 -41.04
CA ALA A 38 4.05 20.20 -42.28
C ALA A 38 4.24 18.66 -42.20
N ASN A 39 4.66 18.14 -41.05
CA ASN A 39 4.81 16.69 -40.82
C ASN A 39 3.46 15.96 -40.69
N GLN A 40 2.40 16.64 -40.24
CA GLN A 40 1.08 16.03 -40.05
C GLN A 40 0.30 15.82 -41.37
N LYS A 41 0.69 16.49 -42.46
CA LYS A 41 -0.06 16.49 -43.74
C LYS A 41 0.64 15.76 -44.91
N CYS A 42 1.87 15.26 -44.74
CA CYS A 42 2.59 14.52 -45.77
C CYS A 42 2.84 13.08 -45.32
N GLU A 43 2.02 12.13 -45.80
CA GLU A 43 2.32 10.70 -45.70
C GLU A 43 3.37 10.33 -46.77
N GLY A 44 4.46 9.68 -46.35
CA GLY A 44 5.44 9.03 -47.23
C GLY A 44 6.84 9.65 -47.28
N ASP A 45 7.80 8.93 -46.69
CA ASP A 45 9.22 8.81 -47.08
C ASP A 45 10.15 10.04 -47.16
N PHE A 46 9.81 11.20 -46.57
CA PHE A 46 10.77 12.30 -46.48
C PHE A 46 10.94 12.87 -45.06
N ASN A 47 12.05 12.52 -44.41
CA ASN A 47 12.42 12.99 -43.06
C ASN A 47 13.00 14.41 -43.11
N TRP A 48 12.12 15.42 -43.00
CA TRP A 48 12.49 16.84 -42.99
C TRP A 48 13.41 17.21 -41.81
N ALA A 49 13.28 16.56 -40.66
CA ALA A 49 14.12 16.84 -39.48
C ALA A 49 15.59 16.41 -39.69
N SER A 50 15.82 15.28 -40.37
CA SER A 50 17.17 14.81 -40.73
C SER A 50 17.84 15.69 -41.78
N THR A 51 17.07 16.18 -42.75
CA THR A 51 17.61 17.00 -43.85
C THR A 51 17.94 18.42 -43.36
N VAL A 52 17.14 18.97 -42.44
CA VAL A 52 17.40 20.28 -41.82
C VAL A 52 18.55 20.21 -40.83
N ASN A 53 18.67 19.16 -40.01
CA ASN A 53 19.87 18.98 -39.17
C ASN A 53 21.15 18.77 -39.99
N GLN A 54 21.08 18.08 -41.13
CA GLN A 54 22.22 17.97 -42.05
C GLN A 54 22.52 19.29 -42.78
N LEU A 55 21.52 20.15 -43.02
CA LEU A 55 21.72 21.48 -43.58
C LEU A 55 22.26 22.47 -42.53
N ASP A 56 21.80 22.43 -41.28
CA ASP A 56 22.36 23.21 -40.17
C ASP A 56 23.80 22.76 -39.86
N LEU A 57 24.09 21.45 -39.92
CA LEU A 57 25.46 20.92 -39.74
C LEU A 57 26.38 21.21 -40.93
N LYS A 58 25.90 21.18 -42.18
CA LYS A 58 26.71 21.58 -43.35
C LYS A 58 26.93 23.07 -43.45
N VAL A 59 25.92 23.88 -43.11
CA VAL A 59 26.06 25.35 -43.04
C VAL A 59 26.99 25.75 -41.89
N HIS A 60 27.01 25.00 -40.77
CA HIS A 60 28.01 25.21 -39.71
C HIS A 60 29.41 24.68 -40.07
N GLN A 61 29.57 23.50 -40.70
CA GLN A 61 30.90 22.96 -41.00
C GLN A 61 31.60 23.65 -42.18
N GLU A 62 30.87 24.02 -43.24
CA GLU A 62 31.48 24.73 -44.38
C GLU A 62 31.71 26.22 -44.09
N SER A 63 30.99 26.83 -43.13
CA SER A 63 31.30 28.20 -42.67
C SER A 63 32.44 28.23 -41.66
N LEU A 64 32.53 27.27 -40.73
CA LEU A 64 33.59 27.27 -39.72
C LEU A 64 35.00 27.10 -40.31
N ASP A 65 35.23 26.19 -41.26
CA ASP A 65 36.61 25.91 -41.70
C ASP A 65 37.20 26.96 -42.67
N VAL A 66 36.35 27.70 -43.40
CA VAL A 66 36.79 28.80 -44.29
C VAL A 66 36.82 30.14 -43.54
N GLU A 67 35.95 30.35 -42.54
CA GLU A 67 36.00 31.53 -41.67
C GLU A 67 37.10 31.43 -40.60
N LEU A 68 37.49 30.25 -40.09
CA LEU A 68 38.51 30.17 -39.02
C LEU A 68 39.93 30.51 -39.47
N GLN A 69 40.33 30.24 -40.73
CA GLN A 69 41.66 30.62 -41.22
C GLN A 69 41.71 32.06 -41.77
N SER A 70 40.59 32.59 -42.27
CA SER A 70 40.51 33.98 -42.75
C SER A 70 40.15 34.99 -41.64
N ALA A 71 39.35 34.60 -40.65
CA ALA A 71 39.00 35.45 -39.51
C ALA A 71 40.12 35.54 -38.47
N GLN A 72 41.01 34.54 -38.32
CA GLN A 72 42.13 34.62 -37.37
C GLN A 72 43.18 35.68 -37.75
N GLN A 73 43.28 36.07 -39.03
CA GLN A 73 44.15 37.18 -39.45
C GLN A 73 43.41 38.52 -39.58
N SER A 74 42.09 38.55 -39.83
CA SER A 74 41.34 39.81 -39.99
C SER A 74 40.65 40.33 -38.71
N THR A 75 40.35 39.50 -37.70
CA THR A 75 39.63 39.93 -36.47
C THR A 75 40.51 40.46 -35.34
N ARG A 76 41.84 40.39 -35.47
CA ARG A 76 42.76 40.97 -34.47
C ARG A 76 42.75 42.50 -34.46
N ALA A 77 42.31 43.13 -35.54
CA ALA A 77 42.42 44.58 -35.71
C ALA A 77 41.36 45.42 -34.94
N HIS A 78 40.28 44.81 -34.41
CA HIS A 78 39.14 45.56 -33.81
C HIS A 78 38.73 45.10 -32.40
N LYS A 79 39.51 44.24 -31.73
CA LYS A 79 39.15 43.69 -30.39
C LYS A 79 39.87 44.33 -29.20
N ILE A 80 40.89 45.15 -29.45
CA ILE A 80 41.83 45.60 -28.41
C ILE A 80 41.83 47.13 -28.35
N TYR A 81 41.87 47.68 -27.14
CA TYR A 81 42.04 49.11 -26.89
C TYR A 81 43.17 49.36 -25.89
N GLN A 82 43.75 50.56 -25.92
CA GLN A 82 44.76 50.94 -24.92
C GLN A 82 44.07 51.20 -23.58
N ALA A 83 44.50 50.47 -22.55
CA ALA A 83 43.98 50.63 -21.21
C ALA A 83 44.98 51.41 -20.33
N SER A 84 44.50 52.36 -19.54
CA SER A 84 45.30 52.96 -18.48
C SER A 84 45.46 51.95 -17.35
N GLY A 85 46.49 51.10 -17.41
CA GLY A 85 46.65 49.95 -16.51
C GLY A 85 46.37 50.23 -15.02
N LEU A 86 45.70 49.28 -14.36
CA LEU A 86 45.24 49.30 -12.96
C LEU A 86 46.27 49.92 -11.97
N LYS A 87 46.03 51.15 -11.51
CA LYS A 87 46.77 51.77 -10.39
C LYS A 87 46.00 51.65 -9.07
N SER A 88 46.34 50.59 -8.32
CA SER A 88 46.25 50.44 -6.84
C SER A 88 45.13 51.18 -6.07
N SER A 89 44.04 50.48 -5.74
CA SER A 89 43.46 50.40 -4.38
C SER A 89 42.43 49.26 -4.30
N LEU A 90 42.40 48.48 -3.20
CA LEU A 90 41.58 47.26 -3.11
C LEU A 90 40.05 47.49 -3.11
N HIS A 91 39.57 48.66 -2.66
CA HIS A 91 38.14 48.86 -2.40
C HIS A 91 37.39 49.56 -3.56
N GLY A 92 38.06 50.49 -4.27
CA GLY A 92 37.49 51.15 -5.46
C GLY A 92 37.29 50.16 -6.63
N ASN A 93 38.23 49.22 -6.78
CA ASN A 93 38.21 48.23 -7.84
C ASN A 93 37.06 47.22 -7.70
N ILE A 94 36.67 46.86 -6.47
CA ILE A 94 35.58 45.88 -6.25
C ILE A 94 34.21 46.50 -6.56
N TYR A 95 33.98 47.77 -6.18
CA TYR A 95 32.73 48.47 -6.51
C TYR A 95 32.56 48.65 -8.02
N GLN A 96 33.63 49.07 -8.71
CA GLN A 96 33.67 49.15 -10.18
C GLN A 96 33.41 47.80 -10.84
N LEU A 97 34.09 46.74 -10.39
CA LEU A 97 33.91 45.37 -10.90
C LEU A 97 32.47 44.88 -10.76
N LYS A 98 31.83 45.13 -9.62
CA LYS A 98 30.42 44.77 -9.39
C LYS A 98 29.47 45.55 -10.31
N LEU A 99 29.75 46.83 -10.59
CA LEU A 99 28.98 47.59 -11.58
C LEU A 99 29.15 47.02 -13.00
N LEU A 100 30.37 46.63 -13.38
CA LEU A 100 30.65 45.96 -14.67
C LEU A 100 29.84 44.65 -14.79
N MET A 101 29.84 43.81 -13.74
CA MET A 101 29.03 42.58 -13.69
C MET A 101 27.53 42.87 -13.87
N LEU A 102 27.02 43.89 -13.19
CA LEU A 102 25.61 44.28 -13.27
C LEU A 102 25.25 44.77 -14.68
N PHE A 103 26.08 45.61 -15.29
CA PHE A 103 25.88 46.08 -16.66
C PHE A 103 25.90 44.94 -17.68
N LEU A 104 26.84 44.00 -17.53
CA LEU A 104 26.93 42.83 -18.38
C LEU A 104 25.64 41.99 -18.30
N LYS A 105 25.19 41.66 -17.07
CA LYS A 105 24.00 40.83 -16.84
C LYS A 105 22.72 41.53 -17.31
N ARG A 106 22.52 42.80 -16.96
CA ARG A 106 21.32 43.56 -17.34
C ARG A 106 21.27 43.85 -18.84
N GLY A 107 22.41 44.15 -19.46
CA GLY A 107 22.52 44.30 -20.92
C GLY A 107 22.14 43.03 -21.67
N MET A 108 22.60 41.87 -21.18
CA MET A 108 22.22 40.57 -21.73
C MET A 108 20.72 40.29 -21.55
N ASN A 109 20.16 40.51 -20.36
CA ASN A 109 18.74 40.28 -20.08
C ASN A 109 17.81 41.15 -20.94
N LYS A 110 18.27 42.33 -21.34
CA LYS A 110 17.55 43.22 -22.26
C LYS A 110 17.71 42.83 -23.73
N GLY A 111 18.65 41.95 -24.05
CA GLY A 111 18.93 41.51 -25.42
C GLY A 111 19.74 42.53 -26.23
N TYR A 112 20.47 43.45 -25.58
CA TYR A 112 21.30 44.41 -26.29
C TYR A 112 22.50 43.74 -26.96
N ASN A 113 22.80 44.14 -28.20
CA ASN A 113 24.10 43.87 -28.78
C ASN A 113 25.09 44.93 -28.25
N PHE A 114 25.99 44.53 -27.34
CA PHE A 114 26.86 45.47 -26.62
C PHE A 114 28.34 45.07 -26.64
N HIS A 115 29.18 46.08 -26.40
CA HIS A 115 30.60 45.97 -26.07
C HIS A 115 30.84 46.73 -24.77
N LEU A 116 31.34 46.02 -23.76
CA LEU A 116 31.70 46.56 -22.45
C LEU A 116 33.21 46.71 -22.37
N ALA A 117 33.66 47.89 -21.95
CA ALA A 117 35.07 48.22 -21.70
C ALA A 117 35.24 48.88 -20.33
N THR A 118 36.46 48.81 -19.82
CA THR A 118 36.89 49.45 -18.56
C THR A 118 38.35 49.90 -18.68
N GLU A 119 38.73 50.95 -17.96
CA GLU A 119 40.05 51.60 -18.03
C GLU A 119 40.42 52.06 -19.46
N TRP A 120 39.43 52.35 -20.31
CA TRP A 120 39.69 52.74 -21.70
C TRP A 120 40.21 54.18 -21.74
N ASP A 121 41.50 54.34 -22.07
CA ASP A 121 42.22 55.62 -22.04
C ASP A 121 41.50 56.76 -22.78
N MET A 122 40.90 56.45 -23.93
CA MET A 122 40.15 57.39 -24.76
C MET A 122 38.89 57.94 -24.08
N ALA A 123 38.36 57.25 -23.06
CA ALA A 123 37.20 57.67 -22.27
C ALA A 123 37.57 58.62 -21.10
N GLU A 124 38.84 58.99 -20.96
CA GLU A 124 39.36 60.09 -20.13
C GLU A 124 39.11 60.00 -18.61
N LYS A 125 37.93 60.43 -18.14
CA LYS A 125 37.52 60.41 -16.73
C LYS A 125 36.16 59.76 -16.55
N PHE A 126 35.75 58.97 -17.54
CA PHE A 126 34.60 58.08 -17.50
C PHE A 126 35.02 56.72 -18.05
N ASP A 127 36.26 56.35 -17.74
CA ASP A 127 36.98 55.15 -18.16
C ASP A 127 36.64 53.94 -17.31
N ASP A 128 36.14 54.13 -16.07
CA ASP A 128 35.78 53.02 -15.17
C ASP A 128 34.78 52.03 -15.82
N LEU A 129 33.81 52.52 -16.61
CA LEU A 129 32.89 51.69 -17.38
C LEU A 129 32.42 52.41 -18.65
N VAL A 130 32.67 51.80 -19.80
CA VAL A 130 32.19 52.24 -21.12
C VAL A 130 31.29 51.17 -21.71
N PHE A 131 30.01 51.49 -21.90
CA PHE A 131 29.02 50.57 -22.45
C PHE A 131 28.52 51.07 -23.80
N ARG A 132 28.98 50.43 -24.87
CA ARG A 132 28.56 50.67 -26.25
C ARG A 132 27.49 49.66 -26.61
N TYR A 133 26.30 50.08 -27.01
CA TYR A 133 25.23 49.16 -27.41
C TYR A 133 24.39 49.69 -28.55
N THR A 134 23.72 48.79 -29.26
CA THR A 134 22.71 49.15 -30.26
C THR A 134 21.34 49.19 -29.62
N ASP A 135 20.65 50.33 -29.73
CA ASP A 135 19.29 50.49 -29.21
C ASP A 135 18.23 49.80 -30.09
N ASN A 136 16.98 49.84 -29.66
CA ASN A 136 15.86 49.20 -30.37
C ASN A 136 15.58 49.82 -31.75
N GLN A 137 16.15 51.00 -32.05
CA GLN A 137 16.02 51.68 -33.34
C GLN A 137 17.23 51.39 -34.26
N GLY A 138 18.17 50.55 -33.82
CA GLY A 138 19.38 50.22 -34.58
C GLY A 138 20.49 51.27 -34.45
N GLN A 139 20.36 52.25 -33.55
CA GLN A 139 21.37 53.29 -33.37
C GLN A 139 22.41 52.87 -32.32
N THR A 140 23.69 53.12 -32.60
CA THR A 140 24.77 52.92 -31.63
C THR A 140 24.73 54.02 -30.58
N LYS A 141 24.71 53.63 -29.31
CA LYS A 141 24.71 54.52 -28.14
C LYS A 141 25.87 54.17 -27.21
N TYR A 142 26.44 55.21 -26.61
CA TYR A 142 27.50 55.10 -25.62
C TYR A 142 27.05 55.62 -24.26
N ARG A 143 27.20 54.79 -23.22
CA ARG A 143 27.11 55.23 -21.82
C ARG A 143 28.50 55.18 -21.23
N PHE A 144 28.99 56.33 -20.76
CA PHE A 144 30.27 56.41 -20.08
C PHE A 144 30.02 56.62 -18.59
N LEU A 145 30.77 55.94 -17.74
CA LEU A 145 30.53 55.98 -16.31
C LEU A 145 31.84 56.11 -15.54
N GLN A 146 31.82 57.01 -14.55
CA GLN A 146 32.81 57.10 -13.50
C GLN A 146 32.20 56.59 -12.20
N ALA A 147 32.80 55.59 -11.59
CA ALA A 147 32.43 55.03 -10.31
C ALA A 147 33.13 55.77 -9.15
N LYS A 148 32.39 56.02 -8.09
CA LYS A 148 32.88 56.54 -6.82
C LYS A 148 32.21 55.75 -5.70
N HIS A 149 32.99 55.35 -4.70
CA HIS A 149 32.48 54.67 -3.50
C HIS A 149 32.96 55.39 -2.25
N LYS A 150 32.09 55.49 -1.24
CA LYS A 150 32.35 56.09 0.06
C LYS A 150 32.00 55.11 1.16
N GLN A 151 32.93 54.92 2.10
CA GLN A 151 32.71 54.11 3.29
C GLN A 151 31.74 54.79 4.26
N ASP A 152 31.86 56.12 4.39
CA ASP A 152 30.91 56.95 5.11
C ASP A 152 29.70 57.24 4.20
N GLU A 153 28.62 56.50 4.43
CA GLU A 153 27.34 56.66 3.72
C GLU A 153 26.54 57.89 4.19
N ASP A 154 26.91 58.52 5.31
CA ASP A 154 26.25 59.74 5.80
C ASP A 154 26.80 61.01 5.13
N ARG A 155 28.00 60.93 4.54
CA ARG A 155 28.53 62.00 3.69
C ARG A 155 27.53 62.35 2.58
N ARG A 156 27.34 63.64 2.33
CA ARG A 156 26.54 64.15 1.21
C ARG A 156 27.39 65.01 0.28
N ILE A 157 27.04 65.01 -0.99
CA ILE A 157 27.69 65.82 -2.03
C ILE A 157 27.19 67.26 -1.91
N THR A 158 28.11 68.19 -1.70
CA THR A 158 27.82 69.62 -1.51
C THR A 158 28.15 70.43 -2.75
N ILE A 159 27.71 71.70 -2.82
CA ILE A 159 28.10 72.61 -3.91
C ILE A 159 29.63 72.78 -3.94
N GLY A 160 30.27 72.76 -2.76
CA GLY A 160 31.72 72.87 -2.63
C GLY A 160 32.47 71.70 -3.27
N ASP A 161 31.88 70.50 -3.31
CA ASP A 161 32.48 69.34 -3.99
C ASP A 161 32.39 69.46 -5.51
N LEU A 162 31.30 70.05 -6.03
CA LEU A 162 31.03 70.21 -7.46
C LEU A 162 31.85 71.36 -8.10
N LEU A 163 31.95 72.48 -7.37
CA LEU A 163 32.59 73.73 -7.82
C LEU A 163 33.96 73.98 -7.16
N THR A 164 34.66 72.90 -6.83
CA THR A 164 35.98 72.96 -6.20
C THR A 164 37.05 73.41 -7.19
N THR A 165 37.99 74.23 -6.74
CA THR A 165 39.19 74.58 -7.52
C THR A 165 40.27 73.49 -7.47
N ASN A 166 40.07 72.45 -6.65
CA ASN A 166 40.95 71.29 -6.64
C ASN A 166 40.74 70.46 -7.93
N LYS A 167 41.76 70.46 -8.80
CA LYS A 167 41.75 69.69 -10.07
C LYS A 167 41.55 68.18 -9.86
N ASN A 168 41.92 67.67 -8.69
CA ASN A 168 41.77 66.27 -8.30
C ASN A 168 40.49 66.00 -7.49
N GLY A 169 39.59 66.98 -7.38
CA GLY A 169 38.30 66.81 -6.72
C GLY A 169 37.47 65.67 -7.33
N GLU A 170 36.86 64.85 -6.48
CA GLU A 170 36.15 63.63 -6.89
C GLU A 170 34.90 63.92 -7.73
N PHE A 171 34.19 65.00 -7.41
CA PHE A 171 32.96 65.43 -8.06
C PHE A 171 33.12 66.74 -8.85
N ASN A 172 34.36 67.19 -9.09
CA ASN A 172 34.66 68.45 -9.76
C ASN A 172 34.07 68.49 -11.19
N LEU A 173 33.11 69.39 -11.42
CA LEU A 173 32.43 69.51 -12.71
C LEU A 173 33.32 70.05 -13.83
N GLU A 174 34.30 70.92 -13.52
CA GLU A 174 35.27 71.44 -14.51
C GLU A 174 36.07 70.28 -15.13
N LYS A 175 36.51 69.34 -14.30
CA LYS A 175 37.23 68.13 -14.72
C LYS A 175 36.40 67.26 -15.67
N TYR A 176 35.13 67.02 -15.33
CA TYR A 176 34.25 66.19 -16.17
C TYR A 176 33.85 66.89 -17.46
N PHE A 177 33.69 68.22 -17.44
CA PHE A 177 33.44 69.01 -18.65
C PHE A 177 34.62 68.94 -19.63
N ILE A 178 35.85 69.08 -19.14
CA ILE A 178 37.06 68.93 -19.97
C ILE A 178 37.10 67.53 -20.61
N SER A 179 36.75 66.50 -19.82
CA SER A 179 36.71 65.11 -20.29
C SER A 179 35.65 64.90 -21.35
N TYR A 180 34.45 65.46 -21.19
CA TYR A 180 33.39 65.44 -22.20
C TYR A 180 33.85 66.03 -23.54
N LEU A 181 34.49 67.20 -23.52
CA LEU A 181 34.97 67.83 -24.75
C LEU A 181 35.94 66.91 -25.48
N LYS A 182 36.78 66.16 -24.74
CA LYS A 182 37.77 65.23 -25.30
C LYS A 182 37.11 63.99 -25.87
N ILE A 183 36.17 63.38 -25.15
CA ILE A 183 35.40 62.22 -25.63
C ILE A 183 34.63 62.59 -26.90
N LYS A 184 33.90 63.71 -26.90
CA LYS A 184 33.08 64.14 -28.05
C LYS A 184 33.88 64.31 -29.35
N ASN A 185 35.12 64.77 -29.26
CA ASN A 185 35.96 65.03 -30.43
C ASN A 185 36.89 63.85 -30.77
N ASN A 186 36.79 62.73 -30.05
CA ASN A 186 37.63 61.57 -30.27
C ASN A 186 37.09 60.73 -31.43
N GLN A 187 37.97 60.34 -32.36
CA GLN A 187 37.61 59.50 -33.51
C GLN A 187 37.08 58.12 -33.08
N SER A 188 37.50 57.61 -31.93
CA SER A 188 37.08 56.29 -31.41
C SER A 188 35.59 56.19 -31.05
N PHE A 189 34.85 57.31 -30.95
CA PHE A 189 33.44 57.33 -30.57
C PHE A 189 32.51 57.93 -31.65
N GLN A 190 33.00 58.14 -32.87
CA GLN A 190 32.22 58.76 -33.95
C GLN A 190 31.15 57.83 -34.56
N ASP A 191 31.18 56.55 -34.22
CA ASP A 191 30.27 55.52 -34.72
C ASP A 191 28.94 55.43 -33.92
N GLY A 192 28.75 56.28 -32.91
CA GLY A 192 27.53 56.31 -32.10
C GLY A 192 27.35 57.58 -31.28
N ASP A 193 26.16 57.75 -30.72
CA ASP A 193 25.85 58.93 -29.90
C ASP A 193 26.22 58.70 -28.43
N ILE A 194 26.79 59.73 -27.80
CA ILE A 194 26.90 59.79 -26.33
C ILE A 194 25.49 59.88 -25.76
N GLN A 195 25.01 58.80 -25.14
CA GLN A 195 23.72 58.76 -24.46
C GLN A 195 23.79 59.56 -23.16
N ASP A 196 24.74 59.18 -22.30
CA ASP A 196 24.99 59.84 -21.02
C ASP A 196 26.44 59.68 -20.53
N LEU A 197 26.83 60.66 -19.71
CA LEU A 197 28.03 60.66 -18.90
C LEU A 197 27.59 60.52 -17.44
N ILE A 198 27.87 59.39 -16.81
CA ILE A 198 27.31 59.02 -15.53
C ILE A 198 28.38 59.16 -14.44
N ILE A 199 28.07 59.89 -13.39
CA ILE A 199 28.82 59.84 -12.14
C ILE A 199 28.01 58.97 -11.18
N CYS A 200 28.50 57.76 -10.92
CA CYS A 200 27.84 56.75 -10.11
C CYS A 200 28.46 56.70 -8.71
N THR A 201 27.64 56.87 -7.67
CA THR A 201 28.09 56.89 -6.28
C THR A 201 27.04 56.42 -5.29
N ASN A 202 27.49 55.84 -4.18
CA ASN A 202 26.61 55.34 -3.12
C ASN A 202 26.08 56.45 -2.18
N ILE A 203 26.65 57.65 -2.22
CA ILE A 203 26.20 58.79 -1.41
C ILE A 203 25.27 59.74 -2.18
N GLY A 204 24.41 60.46 -1.44
CA GLY A 204 23.43 61.41 -1.97
C GLY A 204 23.93 62.85 -2.07
N PHE A 205 23.14 63.71 -2.73
CA PHE A 205 23.30 65.16 -2.62
C PHE A 205 22.80 65.68 -1.27
N ASP A 206 23.38 66.78 -0.78
CA ASP A 206 22.84 67.49 0.38
C ASP A 206 21.69 68.40 -0.05
N LEU A 207 20.50 67.80 -0.23
CA LEU A 207 19.31 68.47 -0.75
C LEU A 207 18.56 69.28 0.32
N ASP A 208 17.86 70.32 -0.13
CA ASP A 208 16.92 71.08 0.68
C ASP A 208 15.62 70.29 0.87
N SER A 209 15.39 69.83 2.11
CA SER A 209 14.22 69.04 2.47
C SER A 209 12.91 69.84 2.41
N SER A 210 12.97 71.17 2.29
CA SER A 210 11.79 72.03 2.14
C SER A 210 11.28 72.11 0.69
N LEU A 211 12.06 71.68 -0.30
CA LEU A 211 11.71 71.69 -1.71
C LEU A 211 11.21 70.31 -2.20
N PRO A 212 10.38 70.25 -3.26
CA PRO A 212 9.94 68.99 -3.85
C PRO A 212 11.11 68.07 -4.23
N THR A 213 10.94 66.75 -4.11
CA THR A 213 11.99 65.79 -4.47
C THR A 213 12.33 65.79 -5.96
N GLN A 214 11.36 66.11 -6.82
CA GLN A 214 11.53 66.15 -8.27
C GLN A 214 12.37 67.33 -8.76
N PHE A 215 12.24 68.49 -8.10
CA PHE A 215 13.01 69.71 -8.39
C PHE A 215 13.51 70.29 -7.07
N ASN A 216 14.81 70.15 -6.82
CA ASN A 216 15.41 70.48 -5.53
C ASN A 216 16.70 71.30 -5.71
N GLU A 217 17.29 71.79 -4.63
CA GLU A 217 18.55 72.54 -4.62
C GLU A 217 19.55 71.93 -3.64
N ILE A 218 20.84 72.00 -3.98
CA ILE A 218 21.91 71.57 -3.07
C ILE A 218 22.16 72.69 -2.06
N LYS A 219 21.97 72.44 -0.76
CA LYS A 219 21.86 73.51 0.25
C LYS A 219 23.16 73.95 0.93
N SER A 220 24.21 73.11 0.91
CA SER A 220 25.43 73.35 1.69
C SER A 220 26.71 73.33 0.86
N GLY A 221 27.82 73.78 1.47
CA GLY A 221 29.16 73.82 0.90
C GLY A 221 29.69 75.22 0.60
N LYS A 222 30.98 75.31 0.24
CA LYS A 222 31.57 76.54 -0.31
C LYS A 222 30.90 76.86 -1.65
N ASN A 223 30.66 78.14 -1.92
CA ASN A 223 29.87 78.64 -3.05
C ASN A 223 28.34 78.41 -2.98
N LYS A 224 27.78 78.17 -1.79
CA LYS A 224 26.33 77.93 -1.61
C LYS A 224 25.44 79.05 -2.20
N GLU A 225 25.95 80.28 -2.27
CA GLU A 225 25.29 81.42 -2.88
C GLU A 225 25.00 81.25 -4.38
N LYS A 226 25.69 80.32 -5.07
CA LYS A 226 25.50 80.06 -6.51
C LYS A 226 24.23 79.25 -6.83
N LYS A 227 23.61 78.61 -5.82
CA LYS A 227 22.37 77.82 -5.89
C LYS A 227 22.30 76.86 -7.08
N ILE A 228 22.71 75.60 -6.90
CA ILE A 228 22.63 74.57 -7.94
C ILE A 228 21.34 73.78 -7.77
N SER A 229 20.44 73.89 -8.75
CA SER A 229 19.20 73.11 -8.79
C SER A 229 19.42 71.77 -9.49
N VAL A 230 18.75 70.74 -9.00
CA VAL A 230 18.77 69.37 -9.54
C VAL A 230 17.36 68.91 -9.88
N GLU A 231 17.24 68.13 -10.95
CA GLU A 231 15.99 67.51 -11.39
C GLU A 231 16.12 65.98 -11.35
N GLU A 232 15.20 65.30 -10.64
CA GLU A 232 15.15 63.84 -10.57
C GLU A 232 14.73 63.26 -11.93
N ILE A 233 15.51 62.31 -12.45
CA ILE A 233 15.15 61.54 -13.64
C ILE A 233 14.17 60.44 -13.22
N THR A 234 12.88 60.67 -13.45
CA THR A 234 11.79 59.75 -13.05
C THR A 234 11.58 58.55 -13.97
N GLY A 235 12.17 58.56 -15.17
CA GLY A 235 12.07 57.46 -16.14
C GLY A 235 12.78 56.18 -15.66
N ASN A 236 12.24 55.02 -16.05
CA ASN A 236 12.88 53.74 -15.82
C ASN A 236 14.18 53.62 -16.62
N ASP A 237 15.20 53.01 -16.03
CA ASP A 237 16.46 52.70 -16.69
C ASP A 237 16.78 51.23 -16.53
N ASP A 238 17.32 50.66 -17.60
CA ASP A 238 17.59 49.23 -17.68
C ASP A 238 18.76 48.80 -16.78
N PHE A 239 19.63 49.75 -16.41
CA PHE A 239 20.85 49.51 -15.63
C PHE A 239 20.75 50.07 -14.21
N PHE A 240 20.08 51.21 -14.02
CA PHE A 240 19.83 51.82 -12.70
C PHE A 240 18.35 51.77 -12.34
N LYS A 241 17.89 50.60 -11.87
CA LYS A 241 16.48 50.40 -11.52
C LYS A 241 16.16 51.13 -10.22
N LYS A 242 15.01 51.81 -10.17
CA LYS A 242 14.53 52.49 -8.95
C LYS A 242 14.30 51.51 -7.79
N SER A 243 14.00 50.24 -8.08
CA SER A 243 13.88 49.15 -7.09
C SER A 243 15.16 48.87 -6.32
N ASP A 244 16.33 49.26 -6.86
CA ASP A 244 17.61 49.02 -6.21
C ASP A 244 17.91 50.07 -5.12
N GLY A 245 17.06 51.11 -5.00
CA GLY A 245 17.14 52.14 -3.95
C GLY A 245 17.91 53.40 -4.32
N GLY A 246 18.50 53.48 -5.51
CA GLY A 246 19.23 54.65 -6.00
C GLY A 246 18.37 55.69 -6.73
N THR A 247 18.89 56.91 -6.82
CA THR A 247 18.22 58.04 -7.50
C THR A 247 19.14 58.62 -8.57
N ARG A 248 18.56 59.16 -9.64
CA ARG A 248 19.31 59.82 -10.71
C ARG A 248 18.89 61.27 -10.85
N TYR A 249 19.86 62.15 -11.02
CA TYR A 249 19.62 63.59 -11.15
C TYR A 249 20.35 64.18 -12.36
N LYS A 250 19.74 65.20 -12.97
CA LYS A 250 20.42 66.16 -13.84
C LYS A 250 20.63 67.48 -13.10
N LEU A 251 21.74 68.14 -13.39
CA LEU A 251 21.97 69.50 -12.92
C LEU A 251 21.27 70.48 -13.88
N GLN A 252 20.48 71.40 -13.33
CA GLN A 252 19.87 72.46 -14.13
C GLN A 252 20.93 73.50 -14.49
N ALA A 253 20.99 73.85 -15.77
CA ALA A 253 21.87 74.90 -16.23
C ALA A 253 21.36 76.25 -15.72
N ASN A 254 22.21 76.97 -15.00
CA ASN A 254 21.96 78.37 -14.62
C ASN A 254 23.19 79.22 -14.91
N ASN A 255 23.00 80.54 -14.97
CA ASN A 255 24.07 81.47 -15.35
C ASN A 255 25.29 81.36 -14.42
N ASN A 256 25.08 81.10 -13.13
CA ASN A 256 26.16 80.96 -12.15
C ASN A 256 27.03 79.73 -12.40
N LEU A 257 26.42 78.59 -12.71
CA LEU A 257 27.09 77.33 -13.02
C LEU A 257 27.85 77.43 -14.35
N ILE A 258 27.20 77.99 -15.39
CA ILE A 258 27.82 78.19 -16.70
C ILE A 258 29.01 79.13 -16.59
N MET A 259 28.86 80.28 -15.90
CA MET A 259 29.95 81.21 -15.67
C MET A 259 31.11 80.56 -14.92
N HIS A 260 30.81 79.75 -13.90
CA HIS A 260 31.86 79.08 -13.13
C HIS A 260 32.67 78.09 -13.98
N LEU A 261 32.00 77.26 -14.80
CA LEU A 261 32.67 76.34 -15.71
C LEU A 261 33.45 77.06 -16.81
N LYS A 262 32.94 78.21 -17.29
CA LYS A 262 33.59 79.05 -18.31
C LYS A 262 34.82 79.81 -17.79
N GLN A 263 34.83 80.18 -16.51
CA GLN A 263 35.93 80.90 -15.85
C GLN A 263 36.99 79.97 -15.25
N GLY A 264 36.75 78.66 -15.24
CA GLY A 264 37.72 77.67 -14.78
C GLY A 264 39.03 77.74 -15.56
N SER A 265 40.15 77.85 -14.84
CA SER A 265 41.47 78.05 -15.45
C SER A 265 41.91 76.92 -16.38
N GLU A 266 41.43 75.69 -16.15
CA GLU A 266 41.74 74.53 -16.99
C GLU A 266 40.71 74.35 -18.11
N ALA A 267 39.44 74.66 -17.84
CA ALA A 267 38.41 74.70 -18.86
C ALA A 267 38.74 75.73 -19.95
N GLN A 268 39.25 76.92 -19.59
CA GLN A 268 39.66 77.94 -20.56
C GLN A 268 40.78 77.45 -21.48
N LYS A 269 41.78 76.73 -20.96
CA LYS A 269 42.84 76.12 -21.77
C LYS A 269 42.28 75.09 -22.73
N ALA A 270 41.37 74.23 -22.26
CA ALA A 270 40.73 73.21 -23.09
C ALA A 270 39.82 73.80 -24.18
N ILE A 271 39.11 74.90 -23.86
CA ILE A 271 38.27 75.65 -24.81
C ILE A 271 39.12 76.29 -25.90
N GLN A 272 40.25 76.92 -25.54
CA GLN A 272 41.20 77.53 -26.47
C GLN A 272 41.83 76.48 -27.38
N ALA A 273 42.29 75.36 -26.81
CA ALA A 273 42.90 74.26 -27.58
C ALA A 273 41.95 73.63 -28.63
N LYS A 274 40.63 73.87 -28.52
CA LYS A 274 39.60 73.30 -29.39
C LYS A 274 38.87 74.31 -30.27
N ASN A 275 39.27 75.58 -30.27
CA ASN A 275 38.64 76.66 -31.04
C ASN A 275 37.12 76.83 -30.79
N ILE A 276 36.65 76.62 -29.55
CA ILE A 276 35.20 76.66 -29.20
C ILE A 276 34.78 78.05 -28.69
N GLN A 277 35.64 79.07 -28.76
CA GLN A 277 35.44 80.39 -28.12
C GLN A 277 34.08 81.06 -28.39
N ASN A 278 33.48 80.83 -29.56
CA ASN A 278 32.20 81.45 -29.95
C ASN A 278 30.95 80.64 -29.55
N ASN A 279 31.08 79.43 -28.98
CA ASN A 279 29.94 78.54 -28.68
C ASN A 279 30.03 77.83 -27.32
N VAL A 280 30.84 78.36 -26.39
CA VAL A 280 31.13 77.73 -25.09
C VAL A 280 29.88 77.44 -24.27
N ASP A 281 28.95 78.39 -24.21
CA ASP A 281 27.74 78.25 -23.38
C ASP A 281 26.84 77.12 -23.93
N THR A 282 26.78 76.94 -25.25
CA THR A 282 26.07 75.83 -25.89
C THR A 282 26.73 74.49 -25.58
N GLU A 283 28.07 74.41 -25.58
CA GLU A 283 28.80 73.19 -25.24
C GLU A 283 28.66 72.81 -23.76
N ILE A 284 28.69 73.80 -22.85
CA ILE A 284 28.41 73.56 -21.42
C ILE A 284 26.97 73.05 -21.24
N ASN A 285 25.99 73.64 -21.93
CA ASN A 285 24.61 73.17 -21.89
C ASN A 285 24.47 71.74 -22.45
N ASN A 286 25.15 71.42 -23.55
CA ASN A 286 25.15 70.06 -24.11
C ASN A 286 25.80 69.05 -23.16
N PHE A 287 26.89 69.42 -22.50
CA PHE A 287 27.51 68.63 -21.45
C PHE A 287 26.54 68.35 -20.30
N LEU A 288 25.93 69.40 -19.71
CA LEU A 288 25.00 69.25 -18.60
C LEU A 288 23.76 68.43 -18.98
N LYS A 289 23.29 68.52 -20.22
CA LYS A 289 22.21 67.67 -20.75
C LYS A 289 22.59 66.18 -20.80
N LYS A 290 23.86 65.86 -21.03
CA LYS A 290 24.39 64.47 -21.09
C LYS A 290 24.88 63.97 -19.73
N LEU A 291 25.27 64.86 -18.82
CA LEU A 291 25.74 64.52 -17.48
C LEU A 291 24.58 64.05 -16.60
N THR A 292 24.74 62.88 -15.99
CA THR A 292 23.78 62.28 -15.06
C THR A 292 24.50 61.88 -13.78
N PHE A 293 23.95 62.28 -12.64
CA PHE A 293 24.41 61.82 -11.33
C PHE A 293 23.52 60.67 -10.86
N ALA A 294 24.07 59.46 -10.82
CA ALA A 294 23.44 58.31 -10.19
C ALA A 294 23.93 58.22 -8.73
N VAL A 295 23.13 58.76 -7.82
CA VAL A 295 23.45 58.91 -6.39
C VAL A 295 22.62 57.95 -5.53
N ASN A 296 22.98 57.80 -4.25
CA ASN A 296 22.35 56.84 -3.33
C ASN A 296 22.34 55.40 -3.87
N GLN A 297 23.27 55.07 -4.77
CA GLN A 297 23.33 53.73 -5.35
C GLN A 297 23.68 52.69 -4.29
N PRO A 298 23.28 51.41 -4.46
CA PRO A 298 23.64 50.34 -3.54
C PRO A 298 25.13 50.36 -3.22
N ASN A 299 25.49 50.29 -1.93
CA ASN A 299 26.88 50.10 -1.52
C ASN A 299 27.43 48.74 -1.99
N GLU A 300 28.73 48.51 -1.77
CA GLU A 300 29.41 47.29 -2.21
C GLU A 300 28.72 45.97 -1.77
N LEU A 301 28.17 45.93 -0.54
CA LEU A 301 27.49 44.75 0.01
C LEU A 301 26.10 44.54 -0.60
N LYS A 302 25.28 45.60 -0.67
CA LYS A 302 23.94 45.57 -1.27
C LYS A 302 24.03 45.20 -2.75
N LEU A 303 25.02 45.72 -3.46
CA LEU A 303 25.27 45.40 -4.86
C LEU A 303 25.62 43.91 -5.06
N SER A 304 26.38 43.32 -4.12
CA SER A 304 26.68 41.88 -4.13
C SER A 304 25.40 41.03 -4.06
N ASN A 305 24.47 41.39 -3.18
CA ASN A 305 23.21 40.67 -3.02
C ASN A 305 22.31 40.78 -4.26
N ILE A 306 22.27 41.96 -4.89
CA ILE A 306 21.52 42.17 -6.13
C ILE A 306 22.09 41.28 -7.25
N ILE A 307 23.42 41.25 -7.40
CA ILE A 307 24.07 40.42 -8.42
C ILE A 307 23.82 38.93 -8.15
N SER A 308 24.02 38.45 -6.92
CA SER A 308 23.74 37.04 -6.57
C SER A 308 22.28 36.66 -6.83
N HIS A 309 21.34 37.55 -6.54
CA HIS A 309 19.92 37.32 -6.85
C HIS A 309 19.66 37.26 -8.36
N GLU A 310 20.07 38.28 -9.15
CA GLU A 310 19.84 38.33 -10.60
C GLU A 310 20.57 37.21 -11.37
N VAL A 311 21.72 36.73 -10.86
CA VAL A 311 22.42 35.55 -11.39
C VAL A 311 21.70 34.27 -10.96
N GLY A 312 21.27 34.16 -9.70
CA GLY A 312 20.59 32.99 -9.16
C GLY A 312 19.25 32.66 -9.83
N GLU A 313 18.47 33.68 -10.19
CA GLU A 313 17.22 33.54 -10.94
C GLU A 313 17.41 32.81 -12.27
N GLU A 314 18.53 33.05 -12.97
CA GLU A 314 18.86 32.40 -14.24
C GLU A 314 18.98 30.88 -14.10
N PHE A 315 19.61 30.41 -13.00
CA PHE A 315 19.93 29.00 -12.80
C PHE A 315 18.92 28.24 -11.93
N LYS A 316 17.91 28.94 -11.39
CA LYS A 316 16.94 28.41 -10.41
C LYS A 316 17.63 27.71 -9.24
N LEU A 317 18.63 28.37 -8.67
CA LEU A 317 19.40 27.87 -7.54
C LEU A 317 18.89 28.52 -6.24
N PHE A 318 18.84 27.73 -5.16
CA PHE A 318 18.56 28.26 -3.81
C PHE A 318 19.71 29.10 -3.26
N ASP A 319 20.93 28.83 -3.73
CA ASP A 319 22.16 29.52 -3.37
C ASP A 319 23.00 29.68 -4.66
N ALA A 320 23.28 30.93 -5.02
CA ALA A 320 23.96 31.29 -6.26
C ALA A 320 25.44 31.63 -6.05
N ASP A 321 25.94 31.59 -4.81
CA ASP A 321 27.26 32.12 -4.46
C ASP A 321 28.38 31.44 -5.27
N LEU A 322 28.31 30.11 -5.46
CA LEU A 322 29.26 29.39 -6.29
C LEU A 322 29.31 29.89 -7.75
N VAL A 323 28.16 30.28 -8.31
CA VAL A 323 28.07 30.76 -9.70
C VAL A 323 28.50 32.23 -9.77
N THR A 324 28.08 33.04 -8.80
CA THR A 324 28.48 34.45 -8.67
C THR A 324 29.98 34.59 -8.44
N ASP A 325 30.59 33.75 -7.61
CA ASP A 325 32.04 33.72 -7.34
C ASP A 325 32.84 33.34 -8.59
N ASN A 326 32.36 32.35 -9.35
CA ASN A 326 32.97 32.02 -10.64
C ASN A 326 32.81 33.18 -11.63
N PHE A 327 31.66 33.85 -11.67
CA PHE A 327 31.44 35.01 -12.54
C PHE A 327 32.37 36.17 -12.16
N LEU A 328 32.52 36.44 -10.86
CA LEU A 328 33.44 37.43 -10.33
C LEU A 328 34.88 37.10 -10.73
N LYS A 329 35.29 35.83 -10.63
CA LYS A 329 36.63 35.38 -11.01
C LYS A 329 36.91 35.60 -12.50
N GLU A 330 35.99 35.21 -13.39
CA GLU A 330 36.15 35.44 -14.84
C GLU A 330 36.25 36.93 -15.17
N MET A 331 35.43 37.76 -14.52
CA MET A 331 35.51 39.21 -14.68
C MET A 331 36.82 39.79 -14.14
N LEU A 332 37.33 39.29 -13.00
CA LEU A 332 38.66 39.68 -12.48
C LEU A 332 39.79 39.29 -13.43
N ASP A 333 39.73 38.10 -14.01
CA ASP A 333 40.74 37.60 -14.93
C ASP A 333 40.71 38.38 -16.26
N TRP A 334 39.54 38.84 -16.70
CA TRP A 334 39.41 39.78 -17.81
C TRP A 334 40.06 41.15 -17.53
N ILE A 335 39.79 41.79 -16.40
CA ILE A 335 40.36 43.11 -16.08
C ILE A 335 41.89 43.05 -15.89
N LYS A 336 42.44 41.90 -15.45
CA LYS A 336 43.88 41.70 -15.26
C LYS A 336 44.69 41.56 -16.57
N GLN A 337 44.02 41.48 -17.73
CA GLN A 337 44.72 41.35 -19.01
C GLN A 337 45.62 42.58 -19.27
N LYS A 338 46.79 42.35 -19.89
CA LYS A 338 47.77 43.42 -20.15
C LYS A 338 47.30 44.42 -21.20
N GLU A 339 46.43 44.00 -22.11
CA GLU A 339 45.82 44.81 -23.15
C GLU A 339 44.30 44.83 -22.92
N GLY A 340 43.65 45.99 -23.09
CA GLY A 340 42.21 46.12 -22.89
C GLY A 340 41.45 45.40 -23.98
N THR A 341 40.53 44.50 -23.62
CA THR A 341 39.69 43.77 -24.57
C THR A 341 38.21 44.04 -24.30
N PHE A 342 37.39 44.15 -25.34
CA PHE A 342 35.94 44.33 -25.16
C PHE A 342 35.28 43.01 -24.72
N LEU A 343 34.43 43.08 -23.69
CA LEU A 343 33.49 42.00 -23.37
C LEU A 343 32.21 42.18 -24.18
N THR A 344 31.85 41.16 -24.97
CA THR A 344 30.65 41.17 -25.81
C THR A 344 29.50 40.38 -25.18
N ILE A 345 28.30 40.50 -25.76
CA ILE A 345 27.17 39.64 -25.38
C ILE A 345 27.46 38.15 -25.60
N GLU A 346 28.29 37.80 -26.60
CA GLU A 346 28.62 36.40 -26.90
C GLU A 346 29.55 35.80 -25.85
N ASP A 347 30.54 36.58 -25.38
CA ASP A 347 31.43 36.16 -24.29
C ASP A 347 30.62 35.90 -23.00
N CYS A 348 29.64 36.77 -22.71
CA CYS A 348 28.72 36.60 -21.59
C CYS A 348 27.87 35.32 -21.73
N ARG A 349 27.29 35.06 -22.92
CA ARG A 349 26.51 33.83 -23.17
C ARG A 349 27.34 32.57 -22.95
N GLN A 350 28.56 32.53 -23.48
CA GLN A 350 29.47 31.40 -23.32
C GLN A 350 29.76 31.08 -21.85
N PHE A 351 29.96 32.12 -21.01
CA PHE A 351 30.13 31.95 -19.57
C PHE A 351 28.89 31.30 -18.92
N PHE A 352 27.68 31.85 -19.16
CA PHE A 352 26.45 31.33 -18.55
C PHE A 352 26.13 29.90 -19.04
N GLU A 353 26.40 29.57 -20.30
CA GLU A 353 26.28 28.20 -20.81
C GLU A 353 27.24 27.22 -20.10
N PHE A 354 28.49 27.62 -19.90
CA PHE A 354 29.47 26.81 -19.19
C PHE A 354 29.08 26.60 -17.72
N ALA A 355 28.62 27.65 -17.06
CA ALA A 355 28.09 27.58 -15.69
C ALA A 355 26.87 26.64 -15.61
N GLU A 356 25.94 26.68 -16.59
CA GLU A 356 24.78 25.79 -16.60
C GLU A 356 25.19 24.32 -16.73
N ARG A 357 26.19 24.02 -17.56
CA ARG A 357 26.73 22.65 -17.72
C ARG A 357 27.31 22.14 -16.40
N LYS A 358 28.11 22.94 -15.69
CA LYS A 358 28.68 22.59 -14.38
C LYS A 358 27.60 22.33 -13.33
N VAL A 359 26.64 23.24 -13.20
CA VAL A 359 25.52 23.11 -12.25
C VAL A 359 24.69 21.86 -12.53
N SER A 360 24.43 21.57 -13.81
CA SER A 360 23.69 20.36 -14.21
C SER A 360 24.46 19.08 -13.87
N SER A 361 25.79 19.07 -14.05
CA SER A 361 26.64 17.94 -13.65
C SER A 361 26.59 17.70 -12.14
N LEU A 362 26.69 18.74 -11.32
CA LEU A 362 26.59 18.65 -9.85
C LEU A 362 25.23 18.11 -9.39
N LYS A 363 24.13 18.57 -10.00
CA LYS A 363 22.78 18.04 -9.73
C LYS A 363 22.70 16.52 -9.96
N ILE A 364 23.31 16.03 -11.04
CA ILE A 364 23.34 14.58 -11.36
C ILE A 364 24.21 13.79 -10.39
N ILE A 365 25.35 14.36 -9.97
CA ILE A 365 26.23 13.77 -8.94
C ILE A 365 25.45 13.59 -7.64
N GLY A 366 24.78 14.65 -7.17
CA GLY A 366 23.96 14.60 -5.96
C GLY A 366 22.83 13.56 -6.02
N LEU A 367 22.15 13.43 -7.17
CA LEU A 367 21.12 12.41 -7.37
C LEU A 367 21.68 10.98 -7.40
N THR A 368 22.85 10.78 -8.02
CA THR A 368 23.55 9.49 -8.05
C THR A 368 23.97 9.09 -6.64
N SER A 369 24.58 10.01 -5.87
CA SER A 369 24.99 9.78 -4.48
C SER A 369 23.79 9.46 -3.59
N ARG A 370 22.67 10.20 -3.72
CA ARG A 370 21.43 9.93 -2.99
C ARG A 370 20.86 8.54 -3.29
N TYR A 371 20.85 8.13 -4.55
CA TYR A 371 20.35 6.82 -4.95
C TYR A 371 21.29 5.69 -4.47
N SER A 372 22.60 5.87 -4.56
CA SER A 372 23.59 4.94 -3.99
C SER A 372 23.42 4.77 -2.48
N LYS A 373 23.20 5.88 -1.74
CA LYS A 373 22.93 5.86 -0.29
C LYS A 373 21.66 5.07 0.03
N LYS A 374 20.59 5.24 -0.76
CA LYS A 374 19.36 4.45 -0.63
C LYS A 374 19.60 2.95 -0.82
N LEU A 375 20.41 2.56 -1.81
CA LEU A 375 20.77 1.16 -2.01
C LEU A 375 21.62 0.59 -0.87
N LYS A 376 22.50 1.40 -0.26
CA LYS A 376 23.31 1.00 0.91
C LYS A 376 22.47 0.80 2.17
N GLN A 377 21.37 1.54 2.35
CA GLN A 377 20.49 1.44 3.53
C GLN A 377 19.88 0.05 3.73
N TYR A 378 19.67 -0.72 2.66
CA TYR A 378 19.22 -2.11 2.79
C TYR A 378 20.21 -2.97 3.59
N ASN A 379 21.51 -2.62 3.56
CA ASN A 379 22.57 -3.27 4.33
C ASN A 379 22.55 -4.80 4.14
N ILE A 380 22.67 -5.19 2.86
CA ILE A 380 22.73 -6.56 2.34
C ILE A 380 23.91 -6.62 1.40
N ASN A 381 24.81 -7.60 1.53
CA ASN A 381 26.05 -7.74 0.76
C ASN A 381 26.09 -9.06 0.00
N PHE A 382 26.38 -9.00 -1.30
CA PHE A 382 26.56 -10.18 -2.15
C PHE A 382 28.01 -10.67 -2.14
N LYS A 383 28.21 -11.96 -2.44
CA LYS A 383 29.55 -12.58 -2.62
C LYS A 383 30.27 -11.98 -3.84
N SER A 384 31.60 -11.93 -3.82
CA SER A 384 32.41 -11.30 -4.88
C SER A 384 32.37 -12.03 -6.23
N THR A 385 32.18 -13.36 -6.22
CA THR A 385 32.05 -14.20 -7.44
C THR A 385 30.90 -13.76 -8.34
N GLN A 386 29.88 -13.12 -7.75
CA GLN A 386 28.68 -12.63 -8.42
C GLN A 386 28.88 -11.29 -9.16
N LEU A 387 30.08 -10.71 -9.14
CA LEU A 387 30.40 -9.42 -9.78
C LEU A 387 31.29 -9.56 -11.04
N VAL A 388 31.65 -10.79 -11.42
CA VAL A 388 32.56 -11.08 -12.53
C VAL A 388 32.00 -10.58 -13.86
N GLU A 389 30.69 -10.68 -14.08
CA GLU A 389 30.05 -10.27 -15.34
C GLU A 389 30.18 -8.75 -15.60
N ILE A 390 29.98 -7.94 -14.55
CA ILE A 390 30.12 -6.48 -14.63
C ILE A 390 31.58 -6.12 -14.91
N ARG A 391 32.52 -6.77 -14.20
CA ARG A 391 33.96 -6.58 -14.44
C ARG A 391 34.35 -6.93 -15.88
N ASN A 392 33.89 -8.07 -16.38
CA ASN A 392 34.18 -8.52 -17.74
C ASN A 392 33.63 -7.53 -18.79
N PHE A 393 32.39 -7.07 -18.63
CA PHE A 393 31.81 -6.05 -19.51
C PHE A 393 32.61 -4.76 -19.54
N LEU A 394 32.97 -4.23 -18.36
CA LEU A 394 33.69 -2.96 -18.27
C LEU A 394 35.09 -3.03 -18.91
N ASN A 395 35.71 -4.22 -18.97
CA ASN A 395 36.99 -4.44 -19.63
C ASN A 395 36.89 -4.70 -21.15
N GLN A 396 35.72 -5.05 -21.69
CA GLN A 396 35.54 -5.33 -23.12
C GLN A 396 35.47 -4.04 -23.95
N LYS A 397 36.37 -3.85 -24.93
CA LYS A 397 36.34 -2.67 -25.83
C LYS A 397 35.17 -2.66 -26.83
N GLN A 398 34.73 -3.84 -27.27
CA GLN A 398 33.70 -3.97 -28.33
C GLN A 398 32.26 -3.83 -27.81
N LYS A 399 32.02 -4.00 -26.51
CA LYS A 399 30.69 -3.97 -25.90
C LYS A 399 30.48 -2.65 -25.17
N GLN A 400 29.34 -2.00 -25.46
CA GLN A 400 28.98 -0.70 -24.89
C GLN A 400 27.66 -0.73 -24.12
N VAL A 401 26.80 -1.73 -24.32
CA VAL A 401 25.53 -1.85 -23.58
C VAL A 401 25.44 -3.24 -22.97
N LEU A 402 25.28 -3.31 -21.65
CA LEU A 402 25.00 -4.53 -20.89
C LEU A 402 23.59 -4.45 -20.31
N ASN A 403 22.75 -5.43 -20.62
CA ASN A 403 21.47 -5.61 -19.94
C ASN A 403 21.55 -6.74 -18.90
N LEU A 404 21.33 -6.39 -17.63
CA LEU A 404 21.21 -7.33 -16.51
C LEU A 404 19.73 -7.65 -16.30
N LYS A 405 19.29 -8.80 -16.81
CA LYS A 405 17.91 -9.28 -16.67
C LYS A 405 17.70 -9.97 -15.33
N SER A 406 16.54 -9.67 -14.74
CA SER A 406 16.05 -10.27 -13.49
C SER A 406 14.68 -10.91 -13.76
N GLN A 407 14.38 -12.03 -13.12
CA GLN A 407 13.12 -12.74 -13.39
C GLN A 407 11.91 -11.95 -12.87
N HIS A 408 12.01 -11.37 -11.67
CA HIS A 408 10.90 -10.73 -10.99
C HIS A 408 11.23 -9.31 -10.50
N ASN A 409 12.50 -9.02 -10.16
CA ASN A 409 12.86 -7.78 -9.49
C ASN A 409 14.24 -7.21 -9.88
N THR A 410 14.30 -5.92 -10.25
CA THR A 410 15.54 -5.21 -10.63
C THR A 410 16.44 -4.84 -9.45
N LYS A 411 15.90 -4.84 -8.23
CA LYS A 411 16.54 -4.24 -7.06
C LYS A 411 17.81 -4.97 -6.63
N LEU A 412 17.78 -6.30 -6.63
CA LEU A 412 18.92 -7.10 -6.20
C LEU A 412 20.13 -6.82 -7.10
N ASN A 413 19.89 -6.75 -8.42
CA ASN A 413 20.90 -6.35 -9.40
C ASN A 413 21.36 -4.89 -9.22
N ALA A 414 20.47 -3.96 -8.87
CA ALA A 414 20.86 -2.58 -8.54
C ALA A 414 21.79 -2.50 -7.33
N ILE A 415 21.49 -3.26 -6.26
CA ILE A 415 22.35 -3.36 -5.07
C ILE A 415 23.72 -3.95 -5.45
N ARG A 416 23.76 -5.02 -6.27
CA ARG A 416 25.00 -5.66 -6.75
C ARG A 416 25.87 -4.70 -7.54
N VAL A 417 25.28 -3.97 -8.51
CA VAL A 417 25.99 -2.97 -9.32
C VAL A 417 26.56 -1.87 -8.41
N ASN A 418 25.78 -1.37 -7.46
CA ASN A 418 26.25 -0.35 -6.52
C ASN A 418 27.44 -0.84 -5.68
N GLN A 419 27.39 -2.08 -5.18
CA GLN A 419 28.48 -2.68 -4.40
C GLN A 419 29.76 -2.87 -5.22
N PHE A 420 29.63 -3.25 -6.48
CA PHE A 420 30.78 -3.35 -7.37
C PHE A 420 31.47 -2.00 -7.55
N LEU A 421 30.70 -0.94 -7.81
CA LEU A 421 31.25 0.39 -8.10
C LEU A 421 31.95 1.00 -6.89
N VAL A 422 31.32 0.94 -5.71
CA VAL A 422 31.89 1.47 -4.46
C VAL A 422 33.23 0.81 -4.11
N ASN A 423 33.41 -0.46 -4.47
CA ASN A 423 34.63 -1.21 -4.17
C ASN A 423 35.66 -1.18 -5.31
N ASN A 424 35.37 -0.54 -6.45
CA ASN A 424 36.24 -0.56 -7.63
C ASN A 424 37.06 0.73 -7.75
N ASN A 425 38.39 0.61 -7.74
CA ASN A 425 39.32 1.73 -7.84
C ASN A 425 39.14 2.61 -9.09
N LEU A 426 38.60 2.07 -10.19
CA LEU A 426 38.39 2.80 -11.45
C LEU A 426 37.16 3.74 -11.43
N TYR A 427 36.22 3.53 -10.50
CA TYR A 427 34.94 4.24 -10.46
C TYR A 427 34.63 4.77 -9.05
N LYS A 428 35.65 5.02 -8.23
CA LYS A 428 35.51 5.38 -6.80
C LYS A 428 35.04 6.81 -6.54
N ALA A 429 35.09 7.69 -7.53
CA ALA A 429 34.70 9.10 -7.39
C ALA A 429 33.26 9.34 -7.88
N GLU A 430 32.52 10.21 -7.19
CA GLU A 430 31.10 10.51 -7.48
C GLU A 430 30.90 11.18 -8.86
N ASP A 431 31.98 11.45 -9.58
CA ASP A 431 32.07 12.02 -10.92
C ASP A 431 32.32 11.00 -12.04
N SER A 432 32.48 9.70 -11.72
CA SER A 432 32.95 8.69 -12.68
C SER A 432 31.81 7.96 -13.40
N TYR A 433 30.60 7.97 -12.84
CA TYR A 433 29.41 7.32 -13.41
C TYR A 433 28.11 8.04 -13.03
N ILE A 434 27.03 7.75 -13.76
CA ILE A 434 25.66 8.16 -13.44
C ILE A 434 24.88 6.91 -13.07
N PHE A 435 24.22 6.88 -11.92
CA PHE A 435 23.35 5.75 -11.54
C PHE A 435 22.00 6.25 -11.05
N LEU A 436 20.97 6.09 -11.90
CA LEU A 436 19.62 6.60 -11.65
C LEU A 436 18.52 5.61 -12.06
N PRO A 437 17.37 5.63 -11.38
CA PRO A 437 16.15 5.02 -11.89
C PRO A 437 15.67 5.66 -13.20
N LEU A 438 15.05 4.87 -14.08
CA LEU A 438 14.57 5.33 -15.40
C LEU A 438 13.62 6.54 -15.31
N ASN A 439 12.72 6.57 -14.32
CA ASN A 439 11.79 7.69 -14.13
C ASN A 439 12.52 9.00 -13.78
N HIS A 440 13.59 8.94 -12.98
CA HIS A 440 14.41 10.12 -12.67
C HIS A 440 15.21 10.58 -13.88
N LEU A 441 15.74 9.63 -14.67
CA LEU A 441 16.43 9.95 -15.93
C LEU A 441 15.49 10.66 -16.92
N LEU A 442 14.24 10.22 -17.04
CA LEU A 442 13.23 10.85 -17.88
C LEU A 442 12.84 12.26 -17.42
N LEU A 443 12.80 12.52 -16.12
CA LEU A 443 12.55 13.87 -15.57
C LEU A 443 13.67 14.85 -15.93
N LEU A 444 14.92 14.38 -15.97
CA LEU A 444 16.09 15.20 -16.29
C LEU A 444 16.30 15.40 -17.81
N LYS A 445 15.61 14.61 -18.66
CA LYS A 445 15.69 14.62 -20.13
C LYS A 445 17.13 14.80 -20.64
N ASN A 446 17.38 15.88 -21.39
CA ASN A 446 18.64 16.16 -22.07
C ASN A 446 19.79 16.39 -21.09
N LYS A 447 19.54 17.03 -19.94
CA LYS A 447 20.62 17.42 -19.00
C LYS A 447 21.46 16.23 -18.53
N ALA A 448 20.82 15.08 -18.28
CA ALA A 448 21.52 13.86 -17.87
C ALA A 448 22.29 13.20 -19.03
N LEU A 449 21.77 13.32 -20.25
CA LEU A 449 22.40 12.79 -21.45
C LEU A 449 23.56 13.67 -21.92
N ASP A 450 23.44 14.99 -21.81
CA ASP A 450 24.49 15.95 -22.11
C ASP A 450 25.69 15.72 -21.17
N ALA A 451 25.42 15.51 -19.87
CA ALA A 451 26.45 15.17 -18.88
C ALA A 451 27.12 13.82 -19.15
N PHE A 452 26.40 12.83 -19.69
CA PHE A 452 26.97 11.54 -20.09
C PHE A 452 27.75 11.63 -21.42
N GLY A 453 27.28 12.47 -22.35
CA GLY A 453 27.86 12.64 -23.67
C GLY A 453 29.09 13.54 -23.73
N ALA A 454 29.40 14.30 -22.67
CA ALA A 454 30.59 15.12 -22.59
C ALA A 454 31.89 14.30 -22.73
N GLN A 455 32.88 14.82 -23.47
CA GLN A 455 34.13 14.12 -23.78
C GLN A 455 34.96 13.82 -22.52
N ASP A 456 35.04 14.77 -21.58
CA ASP A 456 35.92 14.68 -20.40
C ASP A 456 35.22 14.17 -19.13
N HIS A 457 33.97 13.70 -19.21
CA HIS A 457 33.18 13.36 -18.02
C HIS A 457 32.39 12.05 -18.14
N LYS A 458 32.37 11.24 -17.06
CA LYS A 458 31.48 10.08 -16.83
C LYS A 458 31.40 9.09 -17.99
N ASN A 459 32.13 7.97 -17.90
CA ASN A 459 32.15 6.95 -18.95
C ASN A 459 31.13 5.82 -18.77
N LEU A 460 30.33 5.88 -17.70
CA LEU A 460 29.37 4.84 -17.36
C LEU A 460 28.01 5.43 -16.96
N LEU A 461 26.95 4.98 -17.63
CA LEU A 461 25.56 5.26 -17.27
C LEU A 461 24.87 3.96 -16.83
N ILE A 462 24.23 3.96 -15.67
CA ILE A 462 23.49 2.82 -15.13
C ILE A 462 22.04 3.25 -14.93
N VAL A 463 21.11 2.47 -15.49
CA VAL A 463 19.67 2.75 -15.45
C VAL A 463 18.90 1.59 -14.85
N GLU A 464 18.22 1.83 -13.73
CA GLU A 464 17.29 0.85 -13.14
C GLU A 464 15.86 1.03 -13.69
N CYS A 465 15.37 0.04 -14.43
CA CYS A 465 14.05 0.04 -15.05
C CYS A 465 13.03 -0.71 -14.16
N LYS A 466 12.64 -0.11 -13.03
CA LYS A 466 11.73 -0.74 -12.06
C LYS A 466 10.33 -1.07 -12.61
N LYS A 467 9.83 -0.21 -13.49
CA LYS A 467 8.50 -0.28 -14.09
C LYS A 467 8.61 0.01 -15.58
N GLU A 468 7.68 -0.53 -16.36
CA GLU A 468 7.50 -0.08 -17.73
C GLU A 468 7.02 1.37 -17.75
N VAL A 469 7.57 2.15 -18.68
CA VAL A 469 7.22 3.57 -18.84
C VAL A 469 6.93 3.82 -20.31
N ASN A 470 5.78 4.43 -20.57
CA ASN A 470 5.39 4.85 -21.92
C ASN A 470 6.22 6.08 -22.33
N ASN A 471 6.60 6.17 -23.62
CA ASN A 471 7.34 7.30 -24.20
C ASN A 471 8.86 7.40 -23.88
N VAL A 472 9.58 6.27 -23.99
CA VAL A 472 11.06 6.23 -23.90
C VAL A 472 11.80 6.48 -25.23
N PHE A 473 11.08 6.77 -26.33
CA PHE A 473 11.69 6.87 -27.67
C PHE A 473 12.71 8.01 -27.77
N GLY A 474 12.39 9.20 -27.24
CA GLY A 474 13.32 10.34 -27.26
C GLY A 474 14.62 10.04 -26.50
N LEU A 475 14.51 9.46 -25.29
CA LEU A 475 15.66 9.05 -24.47
C LEU A 475 16.53 8.01 -25.20
N TYR A 476 15.88 6.99 -25.77
CA TYR A 476 16.53 5.93 -26.53
C TYR A 476 17.33 6.49 -27.71
N SER A 477 16.71 7.35 -28.54
CA SER A 477 17.35 7.92 -29.72
C SER A 477 18.60 8.73 -29.38
N SER A 478 18.55 9.55 -28.33
CA SER A 478 19.70 10.34 -27.87
C SER A 478 20.83 9.46 -27.33
N LEU A 479 20.50 8.41 -26.54
CA LEU A 479 21.50 7.48 -26.03
C LEU A 479 22.24 6.73 -27.14
N ILE A 480 21.51 6.29 -28.16
CA ILE A 480 22.10 5.61 -29.32
C ILE A 480 23.09 6.54 -30.03
N ASN A 481 22.75 7.82 -30.20
CA ASN A 481 23.65 8.78 -30.83
C ASN A 481 24.95 8.95 -30.03
N ILE A 482 24.85 9.09 -28.70
CA ILE A 482 26.03 9.22 -27.81
C ILE A 482 26.93 7.97 -27.90
N ILE A 483 26.34 6.78 -27.82
CA ILE A 483 27.07 5.50 -27.85
C ILE A 483 27.72 5.25 -29.21
N LYS A 484 27.08 5.67 -30.31
CA LYS A 484 27.66 5.55 -31.66
C LYS A 484 28.89 6.43 -31.82
N ASN A 485 28.84 7.66 -31.32
CA ASN A 485 29.88 8.67 -31.54
C ASN A 485 31.04 8.57 -30.54
N ASN A 486 30.90 7.78 -29.46
CA ASN A 486 31.93 7.65 -28.43
C ASN A 486 32.15 6.17 -28.07
N THR A 487 33.33 5.62 -28.34
CA THR A 487 33.63 4.20 -28.09
C THR A 487 33.80 3.84 -26.61
N ASP A 488 34.19 4.81 -25.78
CA ASP A 488 34.51 4.58 -24.37
C ASP A 488 33.28 4.67 -23.45
N LYS A 489 32.16 5.23 -23.96
CA LYS A 489 30.92 5.36 -23.21
C LYS A 489 30.22 4.01 -23.09
N LYS A 490 29.86 3.63 -21.86
CA LYS A 490 29.17 2.37 -21.54
C LYS A 490 27.85 2.60 -20.81
N VAL A 491 26.90 1.70 -21.06
CA VAL A 491 25.57 1.70 -20.44
C VAL A 491 25.29 0.34 -19.80
N ILE A 492 24.82 0.35 -18.56
CA ILE A 492 24.28 -0.83 -17.87
C ILE A 492 22.78 -0.61 -17.65
N LEU A 493 21.96 -1.48 -18.22
CA LEU A 493 20.53 -1.54 -17.98
C LEU A 493 20.24 -2.62 -16.95
N ILE A 494 19.33 -2.34 -16.00
CA ILE A 494 18.85 -3.30 -15.03
C ILE A 494 17.34 -3.45 -15.23
N THR A 495 16.92 -4.58 -15.80
CA THR A 495 15.53 -4.77 -16.25
C THR A 495 14.91 -6.08 -15.76
N ARG A 496 13.59 -6.16 -15.84
CA ARG A 496 12.83 -7.41 -15.75
C ARG A 496 12.79 -8.11 -17.12
N ASN A 497 12.41 -9.38 -17.12
CA ASN A 497 12.09 -10.10 -18.36
C ASN A 497 10.98 -9.37 -19.15
N GLY A 498 11.17 -9.27 -20.47
CA GLY A 498 10.20 -8.63 -21.38
C GLY A 498 10.16 -7.09 -21.31
N ASN A 499 11.21 -6.42 -20.84
CA ASN A 499 11.20 -4.96 -20.72
C ASN A 499 11.34 -4.25 -22.08
N SER A 500 10.31 -3.49 -22.46
CA SER A 500 10.23 -2.76 -23.73
C SER A 500 11.34 -1.73 -24.00
N PHE A 501 12.04 -1.22 -22.98
CA PHE A 501 13.15 -0.28 -23.17
C PHE A 501 14.44 -1.01 -23.58
N ALA A 502 14.76 -2.14 -22.95
CA ALA A 502 15.91 -2.96 -23.31
C ALA A 502 15.78 -3.60 -24.70
N ASP A 503 14.58 -4.08 -25.05
CA ASP A 503 14.27 -4.67 -26.35
C ASP A 503 14.64 -3.77 -27.53
N LYS A 504 14.55 -2.44 -27.34
CA LYS A 504 14.92 -1.47 -28.39
C LYS A 504 16.42 -1.52 -28.70
N PHE A 505 17.27 -1.73 -27.70
CA PHE A 505 18.72 -1.85 -27.90
C PHE A 505 19.08 -3.16 -28.59
N GLU A 506 18.42 -4.25 -28.21
CA GLU A 506 18.62 -5.57 -28.81
C GLU A 506 18.23 -5.61 -30.29
N LYS A 507 17.08 -5.02 -30.64
CA LYS A 507 16.52 -5.01 -32.00
C LYS A 507 17.21 -4.03 -32.96
N ASN A 508 18.08 -3.14 -32.46
CA ASN A 508 18.70 -2.11 -33.28
C ASN A 508 19.94 -2.63 -34.02
N SER A 509 19.84 -2.72 -35.34
CA SER A 509 20.90 -3.22 -36.22
C SER A 509 22.24 -2.50 -36.03
N ALA A 510 22.23 -1.19 -35.73
CA ALA A 510 23.45 -0.38 -35.64
C ALA A 510 24.26 -0.57 -34.34
N ILE A 511 23.66 -1.16 -33.30
CA ILE A 511 24.35 -1.42 -32.02
C ILE A 511 24.25 -2.89 -31.57
N LYS A 512 23.64 -3.78 -32.38
CA LYS A 512 23.49 -5.21 -32.07
C LYS A 512 24.82 -5.88 -31.72
N GLY A 513 25.91 -5.54 -32.41
CA GLY A 513 27.25 -6.02 -32.08
C GLY A 513 27.83 -5.48 -30.76
N LYS A 514 27.35 -4.32 -30.29
CA LYS A 514 27.78 -3.63 -29.06
C LYS A 514 26.92 -3.96 -27.85
N TYR A 515 25.73 -4.53 -28.06
CA TYR A 515 24.82 -4.99 -27.02
C TYR A 515 25.22 -6.38 -26.52
N GLN A 516 25.01 -6.61 -25.24
CA GLN A 516 25.04 -7.92 -24.63
C GLN A 516 24.02 -8.03 -23.51
N GLU A 517 23.53 -9.24 -23.31
CA GLU A 517 22.53 -9.54 -22.31
C GLU A 517 23.00 -10.69 -21.43
N ARG A 518 22.75 -10.56 -20.13
CA ARG A 518 23.02 -11.59 -19.15
C ARG A 518 21.79 -11.76 -18.27
N SER A 519 21.31 -13.00 -18.22
CA SER A 519 20.41 -13.43 -17.14
C SER A 519 21.29 -13.78 -15.95
N VAL A 520 21.12 -13.06 -14.85
CA VAL A 520 21.90 -13.32 -13.65
C VAL A 520 21.46 -14.68 -13.07
N SER A 521 22.41 -15.59 -12.86
CA SER A 521 22.14 -16.90 -12.27
C SER A 521 21.54 -16.73 -10.87
N VAL A 522 20.26 -17.09 -10.73
CA VAL A 522 19.48 -17.33 -9.51
C VAL A 522 19.85 -16.41 -8.34
N ASN A 523 19.20 -15.26 -8.19
CA ASN A 523 19.33 -14.44 -6.97
C ASN A 523 18.73 -15.18 -5.76
N SER A 524 19.52 -16.00 -5.10
CA SER A 524 19.14 -16.81 -3.95
C SER A 524 19.76 -16.29 -2.66
N LEU A 525 19.27 -16.77 -1.52
CA LEU A 525 19.87 -16.50 -0.22
C LEU A 525 21.36 -16.92 -0.16
N ASP A 526 21.79 -17.89 -0.99
CA ASP A 526 23.15 -18.38 -1.01
C ASP A 526 24.16 -17.44 -1.67
N ASP A 527 23.70 -16.48 -2.45
CA ASP A 527 24.53 -15.43 -3.05
C ASP A 527 24.94 -14.34 -2.06
N LEU A 528 24.27 -14.30 -0.90
CA LEU A 528 24.60 -13.36 0.16
C LEU A 528 25.81 -13.81 0.97
N LYS A 529 26.59 -12.82 1.45
CA LYS A 529 27.60 -13.01 2.50
C LYS A 529 26.94 -13.50 3.79
N SER A 530 27.72 -14.16 4.64
CA SER A 530 27.26 -14.79 5.90
C SER A 530 26.49 -13.84 6.81
N GLU A 531 26.98 -12.61 7.00
CA GLU A 531 26.33 -11.57 7.82
C GLU A 531 24.95 -11.18 7.28
N SER A 532 24.86 -10.89 5.98
CA SER A 532 23.60 -10.52 5.34
C SER A 532 22.61 -11.67 5.31
N ARG A 533 23.10 -12.91 5.17
CA ARG A 533 22.28 -14.12 5.28
C ARG A 533 21.67 -14.28 6.67
N LYS A 534 22.48 -14.16 7.73
CA LYS A 534 22.00 -14.19 9.12
C LYS A 534 20.94 -13.11 9.36
N LYS A 535 21.16 -11.90 8.83
CA LYS A 535 20.21 -10.79 8.94
C LYS A 535 18.86 -11.08 8.30
N ILE A 536 18.84 -11.71 7.11
CA ILE A 536 17.58 -12.10 6.45
C ILE A 536 16.88 -13.22 7.21
N LEU A 537 17.62 -14.24 7.67
CA LEU A 537 17.06 -15.35 8.44
C LEU A 537 16.50 -14.90 9.80
N ASN A 538 17.06 -13.86 10.41
CA ASN A 538 16.57 -13.32 11.68
C ASN A 538 15.35 -12.40 11.54
N LYS A 539 14.82 -12.17 10.33
CA LYS A 539 13.62 -11.35 10.16
C LYS A 539 12.38 -12.05 10.71
N THR A 540 11.52 -11.28 11.35
CA THR A 540 10.20 -11.72 11.80
C THR A 540 9.27 -11.92 10.62
N VAL A 541 8.55 -13.04 10.62
CA VAL A 541 7.50 -13.40 9.67
C VAL A 541 6.27 -13.84 10.45
N ASN A 542 5.10 -13.65 9.85
CA ASN A 542 3.83 -14.09 10.40
C ASN A 542 3.51 -15.50 9.86
N PHE A 543 3.56 -16.49 10.72
CA PHE A 543 3.37 -17.89 10.37
C PHE A 543 2.10 -18.46 11.00
N GLN A 544 1.08 -18.67 10.17
CA GLN A 544 -0.28 -19.05 10.57
C GLN A 544 -0.88 -18.18 11.70
N GLY A 545 -0.60 -16.88 11.68
CA GLY A 545 -1.14 -15.90 12.64
C GLY A 545 -0.21 -15.56 13.81
N ASN A 546 0.94 -16.23 13.95
CA ASN A 546 1.91 -15.96 15.02
C ASN A 546 3.23 -15.39 14.47
N GLU A 547 3.83 -14.45 15.20
CA GLU A 547 5.16 -13.93 14.86
C GLU A 547 6.25 -14.95 15.19
N THR A 548 7.14 -15.23 14.22
CA THR A 548 8.31 -16.09 14.41
C THR A 548 9.46 -15.62 13.51
N SER A 549 10.70 -16.05 13.79
CA SER A 549 11.82 -15.74 12.89
C SER A 549 11.87 -16.70 11.71
N LEU A 550 12.27 -16.21 10.53
CA LEU A 550 12.45 -17.05 9.34
C LEU A 550 13.44 -18.20 9.57
N SER A 551 14.45 -17.99 10.43
CA SER A 551 15.43 -19.00 10.85
C SER A 551 14.80 -20.21 11.55
N ASN A 552 13.64 -20.05 12.19
CA ASN A 552 12.94 -21.15 12.84
C ASN A 552 12.12 -21.99 11.86
N LEU A 553 11.77 -21.40 10.70
CA LEU A 553 11.02 -22.05 9.62
C LEU A 553 11.93 -22.69 8.56
N ILE A 554 13.06 -22.05 8.27
CA ILE A 554 14.00 -22.45 7.21
C ILE A 554 15.34 -22.83 7.82
N ASN A 555 15.76 -24.07 7.60
CA ASN A 555 17.07 -24.55 8.02
C ASN A 555 18.15 -24.37 6.94
N ASN A 556 19.40 -24.74 7.26
CA ASN A 556 20.54 -24.50 6.38
C ASN A 556 20.47 -25.20 5.01
N ASN A 557 19.70 -26.28 4.90
CA ASN A 557 19.55 -27.08 3.67
C ASN A 557 18.41 -26.55 2.78
N GLN A 558 17.47 -25.79 3.34
CA GLN A 558 16.30 -25.20 2.68
C GLN A 558 16.54 -23.79 2.11
N LYS A 559 17.78 -23.29 2.11
CA LYS A 559 18.12 -21.93 1.65
C LYS A 559 17.75 -21.66 0.19
N HIS A 560 17.74 -22.71 -0.63
CA HIS A 560 17.38 -22.66 -2.04
C HIS A 560 15.89 -22.34 -2.27
N LEU A 561 15.03 -22.51 -1.26
CA LEU A 561 13.59 -22.19 -1.33
C LEU A 561 13.31 -20.68 -1.36
N ILE A 562 14.25 -19.85 -0.91
CA ILE A 562 14.13 -18.40 -0.96
C ILE A 562 14.60 -17.92 -2.33
N ASN A 563 13.64 -17.83 -3.25
CA ASN A 563 13.86 -17.33 -4.61
C ASN A 563 14.03 -15.79 -4.64
N GLU A 564 14.29 -15.25 -5.84
CA GLU A 564 14.50 -13.81 -6.07
C GLU A 564 13.34 -12.95 -5.54
N GLU A 565 12.11 -13.41 -5.70
CA GLU A 565 10.91 -12.66 -5.33
C GLU A 565 10.78 -12.55 -3.80
N VAL A 566 10.84 -13.70 -3.11
CA VAL A 566 10.76 -13.75 -1.64
C VAL A 566 11.93 -12.99 -1.02
N LEU A 567 13.14 -13.14 -1.57
CA LEU A 567 14.32 -12.41 -1.08
C LEU A 567 14.14 -10.90 -1.21
N ALA A 568 13.58 -10.42 -2.32
CA ALA A 568 13.33 -8.99 -2.51
C ALA A 568 12.26 -8.44 -1.56
N GLN A 569 11.20 -9.22 -1.29
CA GLN A 569 10.17 -8.86 -0.30
C GLN A 569 10.74 -8.81 1.12
N LEU A 570 11.55 -9.82 1.49
CA LEU A 570 12.25 -9.87 2.76
C LEU A 570 13.09 -8.60 2.96
N ILE A 571 13.84 -8.16 1.94
CA ILE A 571 14.70 -6.98 2.03
C ILE A 571 13.92 -5.68 2.31
N ASP A 572 12.68 -5.56 1.83
CA ASP A 572 11.84 -4.36 2.01
C ASP A 572 11.23 -4.21 3.40
N ASN A 573 11.42 -5.19 4.31
CA ASN A 573 10.73 -5.27 5.60
C ASN A 573 9.20 -5.34 5.45
N ASN A 574 8.69 -5.89 4.35
CA ASN A 574 7.27 -6.18 4.23
C ASN A 574 6.90 -7.33 5.19
N GLU A 575 5.70 -7.30 5.77
CA GLU A 575 5.16 -8.41 6.53
C GLU A 575 4.99 -9.62 5.59
N ILE A 576 5.70 -10.71 5.86
CA ILE A 576 5.55 -11.96 5.11
C ILE A 576 4.62 -12.86 5.90
N ARG A 577 3.53 -13.26 5.26
CA ARG A 577 2.56 -14.21 5.80
C ARG A 577 2.78 -15.56 5.15
N VAL A 578 2.89 -16.60 5.97
CA VAL A 578 3.08 -17.98 5.53
C VAL A 578 1.97 -18.84 6.14
N GLY A 579 1.12 -19.41 5.28
CA GLY A 579 0.00 -20.25 5.67
C GLY A 579 -1.21 -19.46 6.17
N SER A 580 -2.37 -20.09 6.10
CA SER A 580 -3.62 -19.58 6.68
C SER A 580 -3.56 -19.58 8.21
N MET A 581 -4.38 -18.73 8.84
CA MET A 581 -4.45 -18.62 10.30
C MET A 581 -4.73 -19.98 10.93
N ALA A 582 -3.96 -20.34 11.97
CA ALA A 582 -4.13 -21.61 12.66
C ALA A 582 -5.54 -21.71 13.28
N PRO A 583 -6.08 -22.94 13.44
CA PRO A 583 -7.36 -23.16 14.09
C PRO A 583 -7.40 -22.50 15.47
N LYS A 584 -8.46 -21.75 15.74
CA LYS A 584 -8.64 -21.00 16.97
C LYS A 584 -10.11 -20.95 17.36
N LEU A 585 -10.40 -21.08 18.66
CA LEU A 585 -11.76 -20.91 19.16
C LEU A 585 -12.22 -19.45 19.02
N THR A 586 -13.49 -19.25 18.68
CA THR A 586 -14.12 -17.93 18.52
C THR A 586 -15.49 -17.89 19.20
N GLY A 587 -15.98 -16.68 19.48
CA GLY A 587 -17.30 -16.47 20.09
C GLY A 587 -17.50 -17.22 21.40
N ILE A 588 -18.71 -17.77 21.58
CA ILE A 588 -19.12 -18.43 22.82
C ILE A 588 -18.26 -19.65 23.16
N ASP A 589 -17.78 -20.38 22.15
CA ASP A 589 -16.93 -21.56 22.33
C ASP A 589 -15.61 -21.18 22.99
N LYS A 590 -15.03 -20.01 22.65
CA LYS A 590 -13.80 -19.52 23.28
C LYS A 590 -14.06 -19.03 24.69
N GLU A 591 -15.11 -18.23 24.85
CA GLU A 591 -15.35 -17.54 26.11
C GLU A 591 -15.85 -18.47 27.22
N CYS A 592 -16.59 -19.51 26.85
CA CYS A 592 -17.15 -20.50 27.77
C CYS A 592 -16.39 -21.83 27.77
N TYR A 593 -15.23 -21.92 27.07
CA TYR A 593 -14.47 -23.16 27.02
C TYR A 593 -14.08 -23.64 28.42
N ILE A 594 -14.25 -24.94 28.66
CA ILE A 594 -13.79 -25.63 29.86
C ILE A 594 -12.77 -26.68 29.43
N GLU A 595 -11.62 -26.68 30.10
CA GLU A 595 -10.58 -27.67 29.84
C GLU A 595 -11.13 -29.09 30.01
N ARG A 596 -10.75 -29.97 29.10
CA ARG A 596 -11.38 -31.29 28.98
C ARG A 596 -10.41 -32.40 29.37
N LYS A 597 -10.95 -33.41 30.08
CA LYS A 597 -10.20 -34.58 30.54
C LYS A 597 -10.47 -35.79 29.65
N PHE A 598 -9.45 -36.63 29.49
CA PHE A 598 -9.49 -37.81 28.64
C PHE A 598 -9.13 -39.06 29.45
N ASN A 599 -9.74 -40.19 29.07
CA ASN A 599 -9.41 -41.49 29.66
C ASN A 599 -8.81 -42.37 28.58
N ARG A 600 -7.62 -42.93 28.82
CA ARG A 600 -7.09 -43.94 27.92
C ARG A 600 -7.94 -45.21 28.06
N LYS A 601 -8.44 -45.76 26.96
CA LYS A 601 -9.32 -46.94 26.97
C LYS A 601 -8.57 -48.10 27.64
N GLY A 602 -9.01 -48.52 28.83
CA GLY A 602 -8.35 -49.56 29.65
C GLY A 602 -7.33 -49.08 30.69
N GLY A 603 -7.20 -47.77 30.96
CA GLY A 603 -6.25 -47.20 31.93
C GLY A 603 -6.80 -46.02 32.75
N GLU A 604 -5.93 -45.31 33.47
CA GLU A 604 -6.28 -44.18 34.35
C GLU A 604 -6.63 -42.89 33.60
N ASN A 605 -7.20 -41.90 34.32
CA ASN A 605 -7.51 -40.56 33.80
C ASN A 605 -6.22 -39.83 33.42
N ILE A 606 -6.18 -39.23 32.22
CA ILE A 606 -5.01 -38.50 31.71
C ILE A 606 -5.43 -37.09 31.27
N GLU A 607 -4.67 -36.09 31.72
CA GLU A 607 -4.95 -34.68 31.38
C GLU A 607 -4.26 -34.24 30.07
N VAL A 608 -3.23 -34.95 29.61
CA VAL A 608 -2.47 -34.61 28.40
C VAL A 608 -2.26 -35.84 27.50
N ILE A 609 -2.63 -35.72 26.23
CA ILE A 609 -2.35 -36.73 25.20
C ILE A 609 -0.92 -36.54 24.70
N THR A 610 -0.05 -37.51 24.94
CA THR A 610 1.38 -37.43 24.56
C THR A 610 1.72 -38.19 23.28
N ASP A 611 0.87 -39.14 22.89
CA ASP A 611 1.11 -40.01 21.73
C ASP A 611 1.17 -39.23 20.41
N LYS A 612 2.09 -39.64 19.52
CA LYS A 612 2.20 -39.09 18.16
C LYS A 612 0.91 -39.30 17.39
N VAL A 613 0.36 -40.51 17.43
CA VAL A 613 -0.92 -40.85 16.79
C VAL A 613 -1.91 -41.18 17.88
N ALA A 614 -3.07 -40.51 17.87
CA ALA A 614 -4.11 -40.73 18.87
C ALA A 614 -5.49 -40.70 18.22
N ILE A 615 -6.36 -41.62 18.64
CA ILE A 615 -7.77 -41.61 18.29
C ILE A 615 -8.55 -41.12 19.51
N ILE A 616 -9.26 -40.01 19.35
CA ILE A 616 -10.09 -39.41 20.39
C ILE A 616 -11.55 -39.79 20.10
N VAL A 617 -12.11 -40.63 20.97
CA VAL A 617 -13.49 -41.12 20.89
C VAL A 617 -14.40 -40.20 21.68
N VAL A 618 -15.45 -39.73 21.00
CA VAL A 618 -16.34 -38.70 21.54
C VAL A 618 -17.80 -39.12 21.43
N LYS A 619 -18.56 -38.95 22.53
CA LYS A 619 -20.02 -39.10 22.56
C LYS A 619 -20.70 -37.89 21.92
N SER A 620 -21.90 -38.09 21.36
CA SER A 620 -22.68 -37.03 20.73
C SER A 620 -22.90 -35.84 21.68
N GLY A 621 -22.75 -34.61 21.17
CA GLY A 621 -22.95 -33.37 21.96
C GLY A 621 -21.79 -32.98 22.89
N MET A 622 -20.70 -33.75 22.95
CA MET A 622 -19.55 -33.46 23.82
C MET A 622 -18.57 -32.41 23.29
N GLY A 623 -18.87 -31.76 22.17
CA GLY A 623 -18.04 -30.68 21.60
C GLY A 623 -16.84 -31.17 20.81
N LYS A 624 -16.95 -32.28 20.07
CA LYS A 624 -15.90 -32.89 19.24
C LYS A 624 -15.02 -31.87 18.51
N SER A 625 -15.64 -31.05 17.65
CA SER A 625 -14.93 -30.06 16.84
C SER A 625 -14.34 -28.92 17.67
N VAL A 626 -14.99 -28.55 18.79
CA VAL A 626 -14.52 -27.52 19.73
C VAL A 626 -13.24 -27.99 20.44
N VAL A 627 -13.25 -29.21 20.98
CA VAL A 627 -12.09 -29.82 21.65
C VAL A 627 -10.92 -29.96 20.69
N LEU A 628 -11.16 -30.44 19.47
CA LEU A 628 -10.09 -30.59 18.48
C LEU A 628 -9.49 -29.24 18.07
N THR A 629 -10.31 -28.18 17.93
CA THR A 629 -9.82 -26.82 17.65
C THR A 629 -8.96 -26.30 18.79
N HIS A 630 -9.40 -26.48 20.05
CA HIS A 630 -8.63 -26.06 21.22
C HIS A 630 -7.27 -26.76 21.29
N LEU A 631 -7.25 -28.08 21.11
CA LEU A 631 -6.01 -28.87 21.10
C LEU A 631 -5.03 -28.40 20.01
N ALA A 632 -5.55 -28.08 18.81
CA ALA A 632 -4.75 -27.50 17.74
C ALA A 632 -4.22 -26.10 18.11
N GLU A 633 -5.06 -25.24 18.69
CA GLU A 633 -4.66 -23.90 19.16
C GLU A 633 -3.54 -24.00 20.21
N GLN A 634 -3.65 -24.90 21.18
CA GLN A 634 -2.61 -25.12 22.20
C GLN A 634 -1.27 -25.59 21.60
N GLU A 635 -1.30 -26.52 20.63
CA GLU A 635 -0.06 -26.95 19.95
C GLU A 635 0.60 -25.79 19.19
N LYS A 636 -0.18 -24.87 18.63
CA LYS A 636 0.34 -23.68 17.95
C LYS A 636 0.90 -22.63 18.91
N ILE A 637 0.26 -22.44 20.07
CA ILE A 637 0.74 -21.55 21.13
C ILE A 637 2.06 -22.07 21.70
N ASN A 638 2.13 -23.36 22.01
CA ASN A 638 3.32 -24.01 22.57
C ASN A 638 4.47 -24.07 21.55
N ASN A 639 4.16 -24.15 20.26
CA ASN A 639 5.15 -24.23 19.18
C ASN A 639 4.82 -23.23 18.05
N PRO A 640 5.20 -21.95 18.15
CA PRO A 640 4.85 -20.94 17.15
C PRO A 640 5.32 -21.28 15.73
N SER A 641 6.44 -22.02 15.60
CA SER A 641 7.04 -22.46 14.33
C SER A 641 6.54 -23.82 13.82
N LEU A 642 5.50 -24.40 14.42
CA LEU A 642 4.86 -25.65 14.01
C LEU A 642 3.74 -25.39 13.01
N TRP A 643 3.67 -26.17 11.92
CA TRP A 643 2.48 -26.23 11.07
C TRP A 643 1.37 -26.95 11.83
N VAL A 644 0.31 -26.24 12.16
CA VAL A 644 -0.88 -26.79 12.81
C VAL A 644 -2.04 -26.75 11.83
N ILE A 645 -2.52 -27.92 11.45
CA ILE A 645 -3.53 -28.06 10.40
C ILE A 645 -4.67 -28.92 10.92
N LYS A 646 -5.87 -28.34 10.95
CA LYS A 646 -7.11 -29.05 11.21
C LYS A 646 -7.85 -29.27 9.90
N ILE A 647 -8.24 -30.51 9.63
CA ILE A 647 -8.94 -30.93 8.42
C ILE A 647 -10.26 -31.55 8.83
N ASN A 648 -11.34 -31.03 8.27
CA ASN A 648 -12.64 -31.68 8.31
C ASN A 648 -12.78 -32.55 7.06
N LEU A 649 -12.76 -33.88 7.21
CA LEU A 649 -12.83 -34.80 6.07
C LEU A 649 -14.08 -34.61 5.22
N VAL A 650 -15.15 -34.10 5.82
CA VAL A 650 -16.46 -33.91 5.19
C VAL A 650 -16.39 -32.82 4.11
N GLU A 651 -15.60 -31.78 4.34
CA GLU A 651 -15.39 -30.67 3.40
C GLU A 651 -14.58 -31.10 2.16
N HIS A 652 -13.94 -32.27 2.22
CA HIS A 652 -13.03 -32.76 1.20
C HIS A 652 -13.40 -34.16 0.69
N ILE A 653 -14.66 -34.60 0.85
CA ILE A 653 -15.12 -35.93 0.42
C ILE A 653 -14.82 -36.18 -1.06
N GLN A 654 -15.13 -35.21 -1.93
CA GLN A 654 -14.87 -35.35 -3.37
C GLN A 654 -13.38 -35.57 -3.65
N ALA A 655 -12.52 -34.68 -3.12
CA ALA A 655 -11.07 -34.78 -3.30
C ALA A 655 -10.49 -36.08 -2.71
N LEU A 656 -11.03 -36.56 -1.59
CA LEU A 656 -10.63 -37.82 -0.95
C LEU A 656 -11.08 -39.06 -1.75
N SER A 657 -12.22 -38.96 -2.45
CA SER A 657 -12.76 -40.06 -3.26
C SER A 657 -12.09 -40.21 -4.62
N GLU A 658 -11.59 -39.10 -5.19
CA GLU A 658 -10.90 -39.07 -6.49
C GLU A 658 -9.43 -39.52 -6.38
N GLU A 659 -8.88 -39.54 -5.17
CA GLU A 659 -7.49 -39.91 -4.91
C GLU A 659 -7.34 -41.40 -4.59
N ASN A 660 -6.25 -41.98 -5.12
CA ASN A 660 -5.90 -43.36 -4.82
C ASN A 660 -4.62 -43.44 -3.96
N PHE A 661 -4.81 -43.88 -2.71
CA PHE A 661 -3.77 -44.11 -1.70
C PHE A 661 -3.40 -45.60 -1.52
N ASP A 662 -3.72 -46.48 -2.47
CA ASP A 662 -3.51 -47.95 -2.38
C ASP A 662 -2.05 -48.36 -2.09
N ASP A 663 -1.06 -47.51 -2.41
CA ASP A 663 0.37 -47.77 -2.15
C ASP A 663 0.89 -47.15 -0.83
N TYR A 664 0.02 -46.54 -0.01
CA TYR A 664 0.41 -45.80 1.20
C TYR A 664 1.52 -44.74 0.96
N ASN A 665 1.52 -44.15 -0.23
CA ASN A 665 2.60 -43.28 -0.70
C ASN A 665 2.61 -41.94 0.06
N LYS A 666 3.69 -41.69 0.82
CA LYS A 666 3.90 -40.47 1.61
C LYS A 666 3.85 -39.20 0.76
N SER A 667 4.44 -39.22 -0.44
CA SER A 667 4.45 -38.06 -1.35
C SER A 667 3.04 -37.72 -1.81
N LYS A 668 2.26 -38.72 -2.23
CA LYS A 668 0.86 -38.50 -2.64
C LYS A 668 0.01 -37.95 -1.48
N ALA A 669 0.23 -38.44 -0.25
CA ALA A 669 -0.45 -37.92 0.94
C ALA A 669 -0.09 -36.44 1.20
N ILE A 670 1.19 -36.07 1.11
CA ILE A 670 1.64 -34.67 1.29
C ILE A 670 1.12 -33.76 0.17
N ASP A 671 1.10 -34.24 -1.07
CA ASP A 671 0.55 -33.51 -2.22
C ASP A 671 -0.95 -33.29 -2.06
N PHE A 672 -1.68 -34.32 -1.62
CA PHE A 672 -3.10 -34.21 -1.27
C PHE A 672 -3.34 -33.13 -0.20
N LEU A 673 -2.58 -33.16 0.91
CA LEU A 673 -2.65 -32.14 1.95
C LEU A 673 -2.37 -30.74 1.40
N SER A 674 -1.34 -30.60 0.58
CA SER A 674 -0.93 -29.33 -0.03
C SER A 674 -2.04 -28.73 -0.91
N ARG A 675 -2.84 -29.58 -1.59
CA ARG A 675 -3.99 -29.15 -2.38
C ARG A 675 -5.16 -28.68 -1.51
N ILE A 676 -5.52 -29.43 -0.47
CA ILE A 676 -6.73 -29.14 0.33
C ILE A 676 -6.56 -27.97 1.30
N ILE A 677 -5.33 -27.68 1.76
CA ILE A 677 -5.06 -26.56 2.70
C ILE A 677 -5.07 -25.20 1.99
N GLY A 678 -4.98 -25.17 0.65
CA GLY A 678 -5.06 -23.93 -0.13
C GLY A 678 -3.79 -23.07 -0.10
N LEU A 679 -2.61 -23.71 -0.14
CA LEU A 679 -1.32 -22.99 -0.18
C LEU A 679 -1.18 -22.18 -1.48
N SER A 680 -1.06 -20.87 -1.35
CA SER A 680 -1.20 -19.91 -2.45
C SER A 680 0.12 -19.59 -3.15
N THR A 681 1.23 -19.59 -2.42
CA THR A 681 2.55 -19.22 -2.94
C THR A 681 3.47 -20.42 -3.12
N ALA A 682 4.46 -20.30 -4.01
CA ALA A 682 5.49 -21.31 -4.18
C ALA A 682 6.30 -21.53 -2.89
N LEU A 683 6.55 -20.45 -2.14
CA LEU A 683 7.23 -20.51 -0.83
C LEU A 683 6.42 -21.35 0.17
N GLU A 684 5.12 -21.10 0.30
CA GLU A 684 4.24 -21.87 1.20
C GLU A 684 4.25 -23.36 0.86
N LYS A 685 4.11 -23.70 -0.42
CA LYS A 685 4.13 -25.09 -0.89
C LYS A 685 5.46 -25.76 -0.54
N SER A 686 6.58 -25.13 -0.89
CA SER A 686 7.90 -25.70 -0.60
C SER A 686 8.19 -25.82 0.89
N LEU A 687 7.86 -24.80 1.69
CA LEU A 687 8.05 -24.85 3.15
C LEU A 687 7.18 -25.94 3.77
N PHE A 688 5.95 -26.08 3.34
CA PHE A 688 5.04 -27.09 3.85
C PHE A 688 5.50 -28.51 3.49
N THR A 689 5.76 -28.78 2.21
CA THR A 689 6.23 -30.10 1.75
C THR A 689 7.54 -30.50 2.43
N ASP A 690 8.52 -29.59 2.48
CA ASP A 690 9.80 -29.90 3.12
C ASP A 690 9.68 -30.09 4.64
N SER A 691 8.67 -29.52 5.30
CA SER A 691 8.47 -29.66 6.75
C SER A 691 8.27 -31.13 7.17
N PHE A 692 7.78 -31.99 6.28
CA PHE A 692 7.61 -33.42 6.56
C PHE A 692 8.94 -34.20 6.61
N ASN A 693 10.04 -33.63 6.12
CA ASN A 693 11.37 -34.22 6.19
C ASN A 693 12.07 -33.98 7.53
N TYR A 694 11.48 -33.18 8.42
CA TYR A 694 12.06 -32.80 9.71
C TYR A 694 11.14 -33.18 10.86
N VAL A 695 11.75 -33.57 11.98
CA VAL A 695 11.04 -33.98 13.19
C VAL A 695 10.29 -32.79 13.78
N ASP A 696 9.05 -33.03 14.22
CA ASP A 696 8.23 -32.11 14.99
C ASP A 696 7.87 -30.77 14.32
N LYS A 697 7.80 -30.74 12.99
CA LYS A 697 7.45 -29.53 12.21
C LYS A 697 5.99 -29.46 11.75
N VAL A 698 5.25 -30.56 11.75
CA VAL A 698 3.85 -30.61 11.31
C VAL A 698 2.99 -31.40 12.31
N ALA A 699 1.82 -30.85 12.65
CA ALA A 699 0.79 -31.45 13.47
C ALA A 699 -0.55 -31.42 12.73
N LEU A 700 -1.16 -32.60 12.58
CA LEU A 700 -2.39 -32.82 11.82
C LEU A 700 -3.52 -33.27 12.73
N PHE A 701 -4.69 -32.64 12.56
CA PHE A 701 -5.88 -32.90 13.34
C PHE A 701 -7.05 -33.19 12.40
N PHE A 702 -7.64 -34.38 12.47
CA PHE A 702 -8.71 -34.81 11.57
C PHE A 702 -10.04 -34.93 12.29
N ASP A 703 -11.07 -34.29 11.74
CA ASP A 703 -12.47 -34.41 12.14
C ASP A 703 -13.31 -35.04 11.02
N GLY A 704 -14.52 -35.50 11.36
CA GLY A 704 -15.50 -35.99 10.40
C GLY A 704 -15.33 -37.44 9.93
N PHE A 705 -14.41 -38.24 10.50
CA PHE A 705 -14.23 -39.64 10.08
C PHE A 705 -15.52 -40.47 10.19
N ASN A 706 -16.29 -40.28 11.26
CA ASN A 706 -17.57 -40.95 11.50
C ASN A 706 -18.73 -40.48 10.60
N GLU A 707 -18.47 -39.51 9.73
CA GLU A 707 -19.48 -38.82 8.91
C GLU A 707 -19.32 -39.02 7.41
N VAL A 708 -18.28 -39.73 6.98
CA VAL A 708 -18.03 -40.04 5.56
C VAL A 708 -18.41 -41.49 5.25
N SER A 709 -18.71 -41.78 3.98
CA SER A 709 -19.13 -43.12 3.52
C SER A 709 -18.07 -44.18 3.80
N SER A 710 -18.45 -45.46 3.78
CA SER A 710 -17.50 -46.58 3.96
C SER A 710 -16.32 -46.53 2.97
N THR A 711 -16.57 -46.18 1.71
CA THR A 711 -15.52 -46.01 0.69
C THR A 711 -14.56 -44.87 1.06
N SER A 712 -15.09 -43.71 1.45
CA SER A 712 -14.26 -42.56 1.86
C SER A 712 -13.50 -42.82 3.16
N ARG A 713 -14.07 -43.60 4.10
CA ARG A 713 -13.37 -44.04 5.32
C ARG A 713 -12.18 -44.93 5.00
N SER A 714 -12.32 -45.85 4.04
CA SER A 714 -11.21 -46.68 3.56
C SER A 714 -10.06 -45.83 2.99
N ASN A 715 -10.38 -44.83 2.16
CA ASN A 715 -9.36 -43.90 1.64
C ASN A 715 -8.75 -43.03 2.74
N ALA A 716 -9.53 -42.56 3.72
CA ALA A 716 -9.02 -41.82 4.87
C ALA A 716 -8.05 -42.67 5.71
N ILE A 717 -8.36 -43.94 5.98
CA ILE A 717 -7.45 -44.86 6.68
C ILE A 717 -6.13 -44.98 5.92
N LYS A 718 -6.17 -45.19 4.59
CA LYS A 718 -4.95 -45.27 3.76
C LYS A 718 -4.12 -43.99 3.82
N LEU A 719 -4.77 -42.82 3.76
CA LEU A 719 -4.13 -41.52 3.96
C LEU A 719 -3.45 -41.43 5.32
N PHE A 720 -4.14 -41.82 6.39
CA PHE A 720 -3.59 -41.75 7.76
C PHE A 720 -2.41 -42.71 7.95
N VAL A 721 -2.47 -43.92 7.38
CA VAL A 721 -1.32 -44.85 7.36
C VAL A 721 -0.13 -44.23 6.66
N ALA A 722 -0.32 -43.61 5.48
CA ALA A 722 0.76 -42.94 4.76
C ALA A 722 1.37 -41.78 5.58
N LEU A 723 0.54 -40.99 6.27
CA LEU A 723 0.97 -39.85 7.09
C LEU A 723 1.67 -40.27 8.39
N ARG A 724 1.23 -41.36 9.03
CA ARG A 724 1.84 -41.93 10.24
C ARG A 724 3.33 -42.18 10.06
N GLU A 725 3.72 -42.64 8.87
CA GLU A 725 5.09 -42.99 8.49
C GLU A 725 5.99 -41.77 8.20
N THR A 726 5.47 -40.54 8.32
CA THR A 726 6.25 -39.28 8.19
C THR A 726 6.71 -38.76 9.55
N GLN A 727 7.53 -37.69 9.58
CA GLN A 727 8.12 -37.13 10.81
C GLN A 727 7.20 -36.15 11.57
N LEU A 728 5.88 -36.40 11.57
CA LEU A 728 4.90 -35.55 12.25
C LEU A 728 5.14 -35.46 13.77
N LYS A 729 4.83 -34.30 14.34
CA LYS A 729 4.67 -34.13 15.78
C LYS A 729 3.41 -34.84 16.28
N ARG A 730 2.29 -34.60 15.60
CA ARG A 730 0.95 -35.11 15.94
C ARG A 730 0.18 -35.55 14.70
N LEU A 731 -0.56 -36.64 14.83
CA LEU A 731 -1.61 -37.11 13.92
C LEU A 731 -2.80 -37.54 14.79
N TRP A 732 -3.68 -36.61 15.11
CA TRP A 732 -4.82 -36.87 16.00
C TRP A 732 -6.11 -36.90 15.22
N ILE A 733 -6.89 -37.96 15.43
CA ILE A 733 -8.13 -38.19 14.70
C ILE A 733 -9.26 -38.30 15.72
N ILE A 734 -10.27 -37.47 15.59
CA ILE A 734 -11.42 -37.50 16.48
C ILE A 734 -12.58 -38.23 15.80
N THR A 735 -13.23 -39.15 16.51
CA THR A 735 -14.27 -40.04 15.94
C THR A 735 -15.34 -40.41 16.96
N ARG A 736 -16.36 -41.16 16.54
CA ARG A 736 -17.41 -41.70 17.43
C ARG A 736 -17.15 -43.16 17.75
N ASN A 737 -17.75 -43.64 18.84
CA ASN A 737 -17.52 -44.99 19.37
C ASN A 737 -17.75 -46.10 18.33
N TYR A 738 -18.83 -46.02 17.53
CA TYR A 738 -19.18 -47.06 16.56
C TYR A 738 -18.23 -47.16 15.35
N THR A 739 -17.44 -46.12 15.07
CA THR A 739 -16.41 -46.11 14.01
C THR A 739 -15.00 -46.23 14.57
N CYS A 740 -14.84 -46.29 15.89
CA CYS A 740 -13.54 -46.31 16.55
C CYS A 740 -12.76 -47.58 16.20
N ASP A 741 -13.40 -48.74 16.33
CA ASP A 741 -12.71 -50.02 16.14
C ASP A 741 -12.26 -50.20 14.68
N GLU A 742 -13.05 -49.75 13.71
CA GLU A 742 -12.66 -49.74 12.28
C GLU A 742 -11.40 -48.88 12.04
N LEU A 743 -11.35 -47.68 12.63
CA LEU A 743 -10.22 -46.77 12.49
C LEU A 743 -8.98 -47.30 13.21
N ALA A 744 -9.14 -47.83 14.43
CA ALA A 744 -8.06 -48.36 15.25
C ALA A 744 -7.41 -49.58 14.58
N ASN A 745 -8.23 -50.54 14.12
CA ASN A 745 -7.76 -51.71 13.39
C ASN A 745 -7.10 -51.34 12.06
N GLY A 746 -7.65 -50.35 11.35
CA GLY A 746 -7.08 -49.88 10.09
C GLY A 746 -5.74 -49.14 10.25
N LEU A 747 -5.51 -48.51 11.40
CA LEU A 747 -4.28 -47.79 11.73
C LEU A 747 -3.25 -48.62 12.49
N ASP A 748 -3.65 -49.80 13.01
CA ASP A 748 -2.84 -50.68 13.86
C ASP A 748 -2.25 -49.93 15.07
N ILE A 749 -3.12 -49.32 15.90
CA ILE A 749 -2.75 -48.57 17.10
C ILE A 749 -3.68 -48.83 18.30
N ASP A 750 -3.10 -48.77 19.50
CA ASP A 750 -3.82 -48.93 20.78
C ASP A 750 -4.03 -47.60 21.54
N SER A 751 -3.60 -46.47 20.97
CA SER A 751 -3.70 -45.13 21.57
C SER A 751 -5.11 -44.53 21.44
N LEU A 752 -6.06 -45.14 22.16
CA LEU A 752 -7.47 -44.75 22.21
C LEU A 752 -7.77 -43.92 23.46
N TYR A 753 -8.38 -42.76 23.26
CA TYR A 753 -8.73 -41.82 24.32
C TYR A 753 -10.22 -41.49 24.28
N GLU A 754 -10.92 -41.63 25.40
CA GLU A 754 -12.33 -41.24 25.54
C GLU A 754 -12.46 -39.88 26.22
N LEU A 755 -13.29 -39.00 25.65
CA LEU A 755 -13.57 -37.69 26.22
C LEU A 755 -14.57 -37.78 27.38
N ASN A 756 -14.20 -37.26 28.55
CA ASN A 756 -15.05 -37.32 29.74
C ASN A 756 -16.23 -36.33 29.68
N PRO A 757 -17.41 -36.68 30.23
CA PRO A 757 -18.46 -35.71 30.51
C PRO A 757 -17.98 -34.58 31.43
N LEU A 758 -18.65 -33.42 31.40
CA LEU A 758 -18.37 -32.33 32.36
C LEU A 758 -18.73 -32.77 33.78
N SER A 759 -17.78 -32.65 34.70
CA SER A 759 -18.02 -32.78 36.14
C SER A 759 -18.90 -31.64 36.66
N LYS A 760 -19.51 -31.81 37.84
CA LYS A 760 -20.36 -30.76 38.45
C LYS A 760 -19.67 -29.41 38.61
N ASN A 761 -18.37 -29.40 38.93
CA ASN A 761 -17.61 -28.15 39.05
C ASN A 761 -17.38 -27.51 37.68
N GLU A 762 -17.04 -28.30 36.68
CA GLU A 762 -16.89 -27.84 35.28
C GLU A 762 -18.21 -27.32 34.70
N GLN A 763 -19.34 -27.95 35.02
CA GLN A 763 -20.67 -27.47 34.65
C GLN A 763 -20.97 -26.09 35.28
N LYS A 764 -20.68 -25.91 36.58
CA LYS A 764 -20.84 -24.62 37.26
C LYS A 764 -19.97 -23.52 36.64
N GLU A 765 -18.71 -23.83 36.35
CA GLU A 765 -17.79 -22.90 35.71
C GLU A 765 -18.24 -22.52 34.29
N PHE A 766 -18.77 -23.48 33.52
CA PHE A 766 -19.37 -23.19 32.21
C PHE A 766 -20.51 -22.18 32.33
N LEU A 767 -21.48 -22.44 33.22
CA LEU A 767 -22.63 -21.54 33.42
C LEU A 767 -22.20 -20.16 33.93
N LYS A 768 -21.16 -20.12 34.78
CA LYS A 768 -20.57 -18.86 35.26
C LYS A 768 -20.05 -18.02 34.12
N LYS A 769 -19.19 -18.58 33.26
CA LYS A 769 -18.67 -17.89 32.08
C LYS A 769 -19.79 -17.44 31.15
N PHE A 770 -20.74 -18.34 30.88
CA PHE A 770 -21.86 -18.09 29.97
C PHE A 770 -22.75 -16.93 30.43
N PHE A 771 -23.28 -16.99 31.66
CA PHE A 771 -24.17 -15.95 32.16
C PHE A 771 -23.43 -14.66 32.47
N GLN A 772 -22.15 -14.72 32.84
CA GLN A 772 -21.32 -13.53 33.00
C GLN A 772 -21.22 -12.78 31.67
N ASN A 773 -20.95 -13.46 30.55
CA ASN A 773 -20.90 -12.81 29.24
C ASN A 773 -22.25 -12.26 28.80
N TYR A 774 -23.32 -13.04 29.00
CA TYR A 774 -24.68 -12.59 28.71
C TYR A 774 -25.04 -11.28 29.45
N LEU A 775 -24.79 -11.23 30.77
CA LEU A 775 -25.06 -10.04 31.60
C LEU A 775 -24.15 -8.86 31.23
N ASN A 776 -22.88 -9.11 30.92
CA ASN A 776 -21.96 -8.08 30.42
C ASN A 776 -22.45 -7.45 29.12
N HIS A 777 -22.93 -8.25 28.16
CA HIS A 777 -23.51 -7.74 26.90
C HIS A 777 -24.77 -6.88 27.12
N LYS A 778 -25.45 -7.05 28.26
CA LYS A 778 -26.59 -6.25 28.70
C LYS A 778 -26.20 -5.06 29.60
N ASN A 779 -24.90 -4.80 29.76
CA ASN A 779 -24.32 -3.73 30.58
C ASN A 779 -24.62 -3.81 32.09
N TYR A 780 -24.82 -5.01 32.64
CA TYR A 780 -24.94 -5.19 34.09
C TYR A 780 -23.57 -5.13 34.79
N ILE A 781 -23.55 -4.57 36.00
CA ILE A 781 -22.41 -4.71 36.92
C ILE A 781 -22.56 -6.05 37.65
N ILE A 782 -21.55 -6.92 37.49
CA ILE A 782 -21.63 -8.31 37.95
C ILE A 782 -21.08 -8.44 39.37
N ASP A 783 -21.93 -8.86 40.29
CA ASP A 783 -21.56 -9.31 41.63
C ASP A 783 -21.24 -10.81 41.56
N LYS A 784 -19.97 -11.16 41.86
CA LYS A 784 -19.48 -12.53 41.78
C LYS A 784 -20.19 -13.46 42.78
N THR A 785 -20.46 -12.99 43.98
CA THR A 785 -21.12 -13.77 45.04
C THR A 785 -22.58 -14.02 44.67
N ARG A 786 -23.26 -13.00 44.14
CA ARG A 786 -24.64 -13.12 43.67
C ARG A 786 -24.74 -14.10 42.51
N LEU A 787 -23.86 -13.99 41.51
CA LEU A 787 -23.82 -14.90 40.36
C LEU A 787 -23.58 -16.35 40.81
N GLU A 788 -22.67 -16.58 41.76
CA GLU A 788 -22.41 -17.92 42.30
C GLU A 788 -23.64 -18.49 43.02
N ASN A 789 -24.33 -17.69 43.82
CA ASN A 789 -25.59 -18.10 44.46
C ASN A 789 -26.67 -18.43 43.42
N CYS A 790 -26.77 -17.64 42.34
CA CYS A 790 -27.72 -17.92 41.26
C CYS A 790 -27.41 -19.22 40.51
N ILE A 791 -26.14 -19.56 40.32
CA ILE A 791 -25.74 -20.82 39.67
C ILE A 791 -25.97 -22.02 40.61
N GLN A 792 -25.71 -21.87 41.90
CA GLN A 792 -26.06 -22.90 42.88
C GLN A 792 -27.57 -23.15 42.88
N GLU A 793 -28.35 -22.07 42.87
CA GLU A 793 -29.79 -22.15 42.79
C GLU A 793 -30.28 -22.74 41.46
N PHE A 794 -29.59 -22.45 40.35
CA PHE A 794 -29.86 -23.09 39.05
C PHE A 794 -29.80 -24.60 39.17
N PHE A 795 -28.74 -25.18 39.74
CA PHE A 795 -28.67 -26.63 39.88
C PHE A 795 -29.68 -27.18 40.89
N ARG A 796 -29.88 -26.49 42.01
CA ARG A 796 -30.87 -26.87 43.04
C ARG A 796 -32.28 -26.95 42.45
N THR A 797 -32.66 -25.91 41.70
CA THR A 797 -33.98 -25.79 41.06
C THR A 797 -34.09 -26.59 39.77
N PHE A 798 -32.99 -26.92 39.09
CA PHE A 798 -33.01 -27.85 37.96
C PHE A 798 -33.43 -29.24 38.44
N THR A 799 -32.82 -29.74 39.52
CA THR A 799 -33.14 -31.05 40.09
C THR A 799 -34.55 -31.07 40.70
N SER A 800 -34.99 -30.00 41.38
CA SER A 800 -36.31 -29.97 42.02
C SER A 800 -37.46 -29.53 41.10
N GLY A 801 -37.16 -28.77 40.05
CA GLY A 801 -38.11 -28.10 39.15
C GLY A 801 -38.21 -28.72 37.76
N THR A 802 -37.31 -29.64 37.39
CA THR A 802 -37.35 -30.37 36.11
C THR A 802 -37.42 -31.89 36.31
N ASN A 803 -37.75 -32.59 35.23
CA ASN A 803 -37.92 -34.04 35.17
C ASN A 803 -36.68 -34.76 34.60
N ILE A 804 -35.54 -34.07 34.56
CA ILE A 804 -34.36 -34.47 33.78
C ILE A 804 -33.24 -34.87 34.74
N ASN A 805 -32.63 -36.04 34.53
CA ASN A 805 -31.50 -36.51 35.33
C ASN A 805 -30.36 -35.47 35.30
N GLU A 806 -29.74 -35.23 36.45
CA GLU A 806 -28.57 -34.37 36.62
C GLU A 806 -27.42 -34.68 35.63
N ASP A 807 -27.24 -35.94 35.23
CA ASP A 807 -26.23 -36.35 34.25
C ASP A 807 -26.48 -35.80 32.84
N PHE A 808 -27.70 -35.35 32.54
CA PHE A 808 -28.03 -34.67 31.28
C PHE A 808 -27.19 -33.39 31.10
N LEU A 809 -26.98 -32.63 32.17
CA LEU A 809 -26.18 -31.40 32.12
C LEU A 809 -24.67 -31.67 32.02
N SER A 810 -24.24 -32.93 32.11
CA SER A 810 -22.83 -33.31 31.91
C SER A 810 -22.39 -33.24 30.44
N VAL A 811 -23.35 -33.17 29.50
CA VAL A 811 -23.07 -33.00 28.07
C VAL A 811 -23.04 -31.49 27.75
N PRO A 812 -21.89 -30.93 27.29
CA PRO A 812 -21.74 -29.50 26.99
C PRO A 812 -22.86 -28.89 26.15
N LEU A 813 -23.24 -29.55 25.05
CA LEU A 813 -24.31 -29.04 24.18
C LEU A 813 -25.65 -28.93 24.93
N GLN A 814 -25.98 -29.91 25.77
CA GLN A 814 -27.23 -29.92 26.54
C GLN A 814 -27.23 -28.81 27.59
N LEU A 815 -26.12 -28.65 28.31
CA LEU A 815 -25.92 -27.57 29.27
C LEU A 815 -26.06 -26.18 28.63
N GLN A 816 -25.43 -25.97 27.47
CA GLN A 816 -25.51 -24.73 26.72
C GLN A 816 -26.94 -24.40 26.30
N ILE A 817 -27.67 -25.36 25.72
CA ILE A 817 -29.07 -25.12 25.28
C ILE A 817 -29.96 -24.77 26.47
N VAL A 818 -29.82 -25.47 27.62
CA VAL A 818 -30.59 -25.13 28.82
C VAL A 818 -30.27 -23.71 29.29
N ALA A 819 -28.98 -23.33 29.29
CA ALA A 819 -28.56 -21.99 29.66
C ALA A 819 -29.17 -20.93 28.72
N GLU A 820 -29.11 -21.15 27.39
CA GLU A 820 -29.69 -20.27 26.36
C GLU A 820 -31.21 -20.09 26.52
N LEU A 821 -31.96 -21.18 26.69
CA LEU A 821 -33.42 -21.13 26.85
C LEU A 821 -33.87 -20.39 28.11
N LEU A 822 -33.00 -20.29 29.12
CA LEU A 822 -33.31 -19.69 30.41
C LEU A 822 -32.68 -18.32 30.61
N GLN A 823 -31.93 -17.78 29.66
CA GLN A 823 -31.21 -16.49 29.80
C GLN A 823 -32.10 -15.36 30.34
N ASN A 824 -33.29 -15.15 29.77
CA ASN A 824 -34.20 -14.09 30.20
C ASN A 824 -34.73 -14.32 31.63
N LYS A 825 -35.12 -15.56 31.96
CA LYS A 825 -35.56 -15.91 33.32
C LYS A 825 -34.43 -15.83 34.33
N PHE A 826 -33.22 -16.21 33.92
CA PHE A 826 -32.02 -16.11 34.73
C PHE A 826 -31.68 -14.64 35.02
N GLU A 827 -31.89 -13.73 34.06
CA GLU A 827 -31.73 -12.28 34.26
C GLU A 827 -32.73 -11.74 35.30
N GLU A 828 -34.01 -12.09 35.19
CA GLU A 828 -35.04 -11.73 36.18
C GLU A 828 -34.69 -12.27 37.58
N PHE A 829 -34.27 -13.53 37.63
CA PHE A 829 -33.84 -14.21 38.85
C PHE A 829 -32.59 -13.55 39.45
N TYR A 830 -31.60 -13.24 38.61
CA TYR A 830 -30.38 -12.52 39.00
C TYR A 830 -30.75 -11.16 39.59
N ASN A 831 -31.74 -10.42 39.05
CA ASN A 831 -32.16 -9.11 39.56
C ASN A 831 -33.00 -9.16 40.85
N GLY A 832 -33.42 -10.34 41.34
CA GLY A 832 -34.09 -10.51 42.63
C GLY A 832 -35.62 -10.50 42.58
N ASN A 833 -36.22 -10.67 41.40
CA ASN A 833 -37.68 -10.84 41.27
C ASN A 833 -38.11 -12.24 41.76
N GLN A 834 -38.45 -12.37 43.05
CA GLN A 834 -38.82 -13.64 43.70
C GLN A 834 -40.28 -14.08 43.45
N GLY A 835 -40.71 -14.13 42.18
CA GLY A 835 -42.10 -14.50 41.83
C GLY A 835 -42.32 -15.90 41.25
N SER A 836 -41.29 -16.54 40.68
CA SER A 836 -41.41 -17.88 40.08
C SER A 836 -40.07 -18.61 40.12
N SER A 837 -40.07 -19.94 40.32
CA SER A 837 -38.83 -20.73 40.27
C SER A 837 -38.25 -20.70 38.85
N LEU A 838 -36.91 -20.73 38.75
CA LEU A 838 -36.18 -20.59 37.48
C LEU A 838 -36.67 -21.58 36.40
N PHE A 839 -37.12 -22.75 36.85
CA PHE A 839 -37.61 -23.85 36.02
C PHE A 839 -39.13 -24.02 36.04
N ASP A 840 -39.90 -23.05 36.53
CA ASP A 840 -41.36 -23.16 36.55
C ASP A 840 -41.91 -23.38 35.13
N GLY A 841 -42.59 -24.53 34.98
CA GLY A 841 -43.12 -25.02 33.73
C GLY A 841 -42.07 -25.55 32.74
N PHE A 842 -40.79 -25.62 33.08
CA PHE A 842 -39.75 -26.23 32.24
C PHE A 842 -39.81 -27.75 32.36
N ASN A 843 -39.95 -28.44 31.23
CA ASN A 843 -39.98 -29.89 31.17
C ASN A 843 -39.20 -30.38 29.96
N LEU A 844 -38.97 -31.69 29.91
CA LEU A 844 -38.22 -32.33 28.84
C LEU A 844 -38.81 -32.00 27.45
N THR A 845 -40.13 -31.91 27.31
CA THR A 845 -40.76 -31.62 26.02
C THR A 845 -40.51 -30.18 25.55
N LYS A 846 -40.56 -29.18 26.45
CA LYS A 846 -40.20 -27.78 26.14
C LYS A 846 -38.74 -27.61 25.73
N PHE A 847 -37.82 -28.38 26.33
CA PHE A 847 -36.41 -28.36 25.90
C PHE A 847 -36.26 -28.79 24.44
N TYR A 848 -36.84 -29.94 24.07
CA TYR A 848 -36.76 -30.44 22.69
C TYR A 848 -37.51 -29.54 21.71
N ASP A 849 -38.70 -29.05 22.08
CA ASP A 849 -39.47 -28.10 21.27
C ASP A 849 -38.72 -26.79 21.04
N GLY A 850 -38.12 -26.23 22.11
CA GLY A 850 -37.32 -25.01 22.06
C GLY A 850 -36.09 -25.17 21.17
N PHE A 851 -35.37 -26.28 21.30
CA PHE A 851 -34.23 -26.58 20.43
C PHE A 851 -34.65 -26.71 18.97
N ILE A 852 -35.73 -27.46 18.69
CA ILE A 852 -36.26 -27.63 17.33
C ILE A 852 -36.68 -26.28 16.73
N LYS A 853 -37.28 -25.41 17.54
CA LYS A 853 -37.69 -24.07 17.14
C LYS A 853 -36.48 -23.19 16.82
N CYS A 854 -35.48 -23.15 17.71
CA CYS A 854 -34.21 -22.45 17.47
C CYS A 854 -33.54 -22.94 16.18
N LYS A 855 -33.46 -24.26 15.97
CA LYS A 855 -32.92 -24.86 14.74
C LYS A 855 -33.73 -24.57 13.48
N PHE A 856 -35.03 -24.37 13.60
CA PHE A 856 -35.86 -23.90 12.47
C PHE A 856 -35.60 -22.43 12.14
N ASP A 857 -35.40 -21.59 13.15
CA ASP A 857 -35.10 -20.18 12.94
C ASP A 857 -33.72 -20.03 12.24
N GLU A 858 -32.70 -20.82 12.64
CA GLU A 858 -31.42 -20.94 11.91
C GLU A 858 -31.59 -21.36 10.45
N TYR A 859 -32.38 -22.43 10.19
CA TYR A 859 -32.70 -22.89 8.84
C TYR A 859 -33.35 -21.78 8.01
N SER A 860 -34.27 -21.01 8.62
CA SER A 860 -35.02 -19.95 7.95
C SER A 860 -34.13 -18.78 7.55
N SER A 861 -33.15 -18.40 8.38
CA SER A 861 -32.19 -17.33 8.09
C SER A 861 -31.22 -17.68 6.96
N GLN A 862 -30.81 -18.94 6.83
CA GLN A 862 -29.90 -19.37 5.75
C GLN A 862 -30.56 -19.35 4.36
N GLN A 863 -31.88 -19.33 4.28
CA GLN A 863 -32.63 -19.28 3.01
C GLN A 863 -32.94 -17.87 2.51
N GLU A 864 -32.69 -16.82 3.30
CA GLU A 864 -32.99 -15.42 2.95
C GLU A 864 -32.09 -14.85 1.83
N GLY A 865 -31.01 -15.54 1.45
CA GLY A 865 -30.13 -15.14 0.35
C GLY A 865 -30.53 -15.64 -1.05
N TYR A 866 -31.49 -16.58 -1.19
CA TYR A 866 -31.66 -17.34 -2.44
C TYR A 866 -33.11 -17.62 -2.88
N ILE A 867 -34.15 -17.27 -2.11
CA ILE A 867 -35.54 -17.69 -2.43
C ILE A 867 -36.55 -16.53 -2.26
N THR A 868 -37.50 -16.44 -3.20
CA THR A 868 -38.66 -15.51 -3.14
C THR A 868 -39.61 -15.82 -1.97
N PRO A 869 -40.29 -14.82 -1.37
CA PRO A 869 -41.10 -14.99 -0.15
C PRO A 869 -42.22 -16.05 -0.22
N SER A 870 -42.67 -16.42 -1.42
CA SER A 870 -43.76 -17.36 -1.68
C SER A 870 -43.44 -18.84 -1.43
N ASN A 871 -42.16 -19.22 -1.25
CA ASN A 871 -41.71 -20.60 -1.06
C ASN A 871 -41.13 -20.90 0.34
N LYS A 872 -41.31 -20.00 1.33
CA LYS A 872 -40.74 -20.19 2.68
C LYS A 872 -41.52 -21.29 3.43
N LEU A 873 -40.83 -22.37 3.81
CA LEU A 873 -41.41 -23.52 4.51
C LEU A 873 -41.95 -23.10 5.88
N SER A 874 -43.19 -23.49 6.21
CA SER A 874 -43.76 -23.23 7.54
C SER A 874 -43.10 -24.11 8.62
N PHE A 875 -43.12 -23.67 9.88
CA PHE A 875 -42.59 -24.48 11.01
C PHE A 875 -43.30 -25.84 11.12
N ASP A 876 -44.60 -25.88 10.85
CA ASP A 876 -45.38 -27.12 10.88
C ASP A 876 -44.99 -28.11 9.77
N GLU A 877 -44.71 -27.60 8.56
CA GLU A 877 -44.21 -28.43 7.46
C GLU A 877 -42.79 -28.91 7.72
N PHE A 878 -41.93 -28.04 8.23
CA PHE A 878 -40.58 -28.39 8.68
C PHE A 878 -40.63 -29.53 9.70
N LEU A 879 -41.43 -29.37 10.75
CA LEU A 879 -41.58 -30.38 11.80
C LEU A 879 -42.09 -31.72 11.23
N LYS A 880 -43.11 -31.69 10.36
CA LYS A 880 -43.64 -32.89 9.71
C LYS A 880 -42.58 -33.60 8.87
N GLN A 881 -41.79 -32.86 8.10
CA GLN A 881 -40.69 -33.42 7.31
C GLN A 881 -39.66 -34.10 8.24
N ARG A 882 -39.23 -33.43 9.32
CA ARG A 882 -38.26 -33.99 10.28
C ARG A 882 -38.78 -35.22 11.01
N GLN A 883 -40.07 -35.27 11.35
CA GLN A 883 -40.70 -36.46 11.92
C GLN A 883 -40.56 -37.67 10.99
N PHE A 884 -40.81 -37.52 9.69
CA PHE A 884 -40.70 -38.63 8.75
C PHE A 884 -39.24 -39.05 8.49
N LEU A 885 -38.31 -38.10 8.45
CA LEU A 885 -36.88 -38.40 8.40
C LEU A 885 -36.43 -39.16 9.66
N ALA A 886 -37.00 -38.85 10.83
CA ALA A 886 -36.70 -39.57 12.07
C ALA A 886 -37.20 -41.02 12.03
N PHE A 887 -38.39 -41.26 11.47
CA PHE A 887 -38.85 -42.63 11.19
C PHE A 887 -37.89 -43.38 10.27
N TYR A 888 -37.49 -42.74 9.17
CA TYR A 888 -36.55 -43.34 8.22
C TYR A 888 -35.20 -43.66 8.86
N ALA A 889 -34.67 -42.75 9.68
CA ALA A 889 -33.41 -42.92 10.39
C ALA A 889 -33.46 -44.06 11.43
N LEU A 890 -34.54 -44.14 12.23
CA LEU A 890 -34.65 -45.13 13.29
C LEU A 890 -35.02 -46.52 12.77
N PHE A 891 -35.92 -46.61 11.78
CA PHE A 891 -36.52 -47.88 11.38
C PHE A 891 -36.06 -48.36 10.00
N GLY A 892 -35.44 -47.50 9.19
CA GLY A 892 -35.05 -47.82 7.83
C GLY A 892 -36.19 -47.66 6.82
N GLU A 893 -35.83 -47.82 5.55
CA GLU A 893 -36.72 -47.60 4.41
C GLU A 893 -37.91 -48.57 4.40
N LYS A 894 -37.65 -49.87 4.51
CA LYS A 894 -38.68 -50.93 4.39
C LYS A 894 -39.79 -50.76 5.43
N GLU A 895 -39.40 -50.52 6.68
CA GLU A 895 -40.33 -50.29 7.79
C GLU A 895 -41.10 -48.98 7.61
N THR A 896 -40.43 -47.91 7.15
CA THR A 896 -41.06 -46.60 6.93
C THR A 896 -42.07 -46.64 5.80
N GLU A 897 -41.73 -47.28 4.68
CA GLU A 897 -42.63 -47.52 3.54
C GLU A 897 -43.83 -48.38 3.94
N SER A 898 -43.60 -49.41 4.76
CA SER A 898 -44.66 -50.28 5.27
C SER A 898 -45.68 -49.53 6.13
N LEU A 899 -45.27 -48.51 6.88
CA LEU A 899 -46.15 -47.71 7.75
C LEU A 899 -46.78 -46.51 7.02
N PHE A 900 -46.03 -45.88 6.11
CA PHE A 900 -46.39 -44.63 5.43
C PHE A 900 -46.10 -44.71 3.92
N PRO A 901 -46.72 -45.64 3.18
CA PRO A 901 -46.43 -45.84 1.75
C PRO A 901 -46.71 -44.57 0.95
N GLU A 902 -47.75 -43.80 1.31
CA GLU A 902 -48.12 -42.56 0.64
C GLU A 902 -47.11 -41.39 0.81
N LYS A 903 -46.08 -41.57 1.65
CA LYS A 903 -45.07 -40.54 1.94
C LYS A 903 -43.67 -40.94 1.50
N ILE A 904 -43.41 -42.20 1.13
CA ILE A 904 -42.05 -42.69 0.91
C ILE A 904 -41.32 -41.93 -0.20
N ASP A 905 -41.98 -41.65 -1.32
CA ASP A 905 -41.38 -40.91 -2.43
C ASP A 905 -40.99 -39.49 -2.02
N LYS A 906 -41.86 -38.81 -1.26
CA LYS A 906 -41.57 -37.47 -0.73
C LYS A 906 -40.40 -37.48 0.26
N ILE A 907 -40.28 -38.53 1.08
CA ILE A 907 -39.16 -38.70 2.01
C ILE A 907 -37.86 -38.92 1.22
N LYS A 908 -37.89 -39.78 0.21
CA LYS A 908 -36.73 -40.05 -0.67
C LYS A 908 -36.29 -38.79 -1.42
N SER A 909 -37.21 -38.06 -2.03
CA SER A 909 -36.89 -36.78 -2.68
C SER A 909 -36.24 -35.79 -1.72
N LEU A 910 -36.77 -35.68 -0.49
CA LEU A 910 -36.19 -34.82 0.54
C LEU A 910 -34.78 -35.28 0.95
N ILE A 911 -34.55 -36.59 1.08
CA ILE A 911 -33.21 -37.13 1.36
C ILE A 911 -32.23 -36.77 0.24
N VAL A 912 -32.63 -36.92 -1.03
CA VAL A 912 -31.80 -36.57 -2.18
C VAL A 912 -31.51 -35.06 -2.25
N GLU A 913 -32.47 -34.20 -1.92
CA GLU A 913 -32.25 -32.75 -1.83
C GLU A 913 -31.26 -32.41 -0.70
N MET A 914 -31.39 -33.08 0.45
CA MET A 914 -30.52 -32.93 1.59
C MET A 914 -29.10 -33.44 1.35
N GLU A 915 -28.93 -34.51 0.59
CA GLU A 915 -27.62 -35.01 0.13
C GLU A 915 -26.88 -33.99 -0.73
N LYS A 916 -27.60 -33.15 -1.49
CA LYS A 916 -27.03 -32.07 -2.30
C LYS A 916 -26.65 -30.82 -1.47
N GLY A 917 -26.71 -30.91 -0.14
CA GLY A 917 -26.38 -29.82 0.79
C GLY A 917 -27.56 -28.90 1.12
N ASN A 918 -28.74 -29.09 0.50
CA ASN A 918 -29.90 -28.25 0.73
C ASN A 918 -30.76 -28.78 1.89
N GLY A 919 -30.75 -28.07 3.01
CA GLY A 919 -31.69 -28.33 4.10
C GLY A 919 -31.26 -29.41 5.12
N CYS A 920 -29.99 -29.79 5.15
CA CYS A 920 -29.33 -30.46 6.30
C CYS A 920 -29.10 -29.52 7.51
N VAL A 921 -29.80 -28.41 7.58
CA VAL A 921 -29.64 -27.41 8.64
C VAL A 921 -30.66 -27.71 9.73
N GLY A 922 -30.20 -27.66 10.98
CA GLY A 922 -31.02 -27.79 12.16
C GLY A 922 -30.84 -29.11 12.90
N ILE A 923 -31.83 -30.01 12.82
CA ILE A 923 -31.94 -31.22 13.66
C ILE A 923 -31.38 -32.47 12.96
N VAL A 924 -31.40 -32.48 11.63
CA VAL A 924 -30.74 -33.48 10.79
C VAL A 924 -29.46 -32.84 10.32
N ASP A 925 -28.33 -33.37 10.78
CA ASP A 925 -26.99 -32.84 10.54
C ASP A 925 -26.52 -33.13 9.11
N ARG A 926 -26.75 -34.35 8.61
CA ARG A 926 -26.42 -34.75 7.23
C ARG A 926 -27.12 -36.05 6.82
N ILE A 927 -26.98 -36.45 5.56
CA ILE A 927 -27.34 -37.78 5.08
C ILE A 927 -26.08 -38.63 4.94
N ILE A 928 -26.06 -39.83 5.51
CA ILE A 928 -24.95 -40.80 5.40
C ILE A 928 -25.52 -42.08 4.80
N ASP A 929 -25.00 -42.52 3.65
CA ASP A 929 -25.44 -43.72 2.93
C ASP A 929 -26.98 -43.79 2.74
N GLY A 930 -27.58 -42.68 2.30
CA GLY A 930 -29.03 -42.56 2.10
C GLY A 930 -29.87 -42.51 3.39
N LYS A 931 -29.24 -42.42 4.57
CA LYS A 931 -29.92 -42.33 5.87
C LYS A 931 -29.74 -40.97 6.54
N PRO A 932 -30.82 -40.34 7.05
CA PRO A 932 -30.70 -39.10 7.80
C PRO A 932 -29.98 -39.32 9.14
N ASN A 933 -28.90 -38.56 9.37
CA ASN A 933 -28.19 -38.52 10.63
C ASN A 933 -28.67 -37.32 11.47
N PHE A 934 -29.21 -37.58 12.65
CA PHE A 934 -29.69 -36.55 13.57
C PHE A 934 -28.56 -36.01 14.43
N VAL A 935 -28.61 -34.71 14.78
CA VAL A 935 -27.63 -34.04 15.66
C VAL A 935 -27.44 -34.82 16.97
N HIS A 936 -28.54 -35.36 17.49
CA HIS A 936 -28.52 -36.35 18.55
C HIS A 936 -29.63 -37.40 18.32
N PHE A 937 -29.36 -38.67 18.65
CA PHE A 937 -30.29 -39.78 18.44
C PHE A 937 -31.62 -39.57 19.18
N THR A 938 -31.58 -38.94 20.36
CA THR A 938 -32.78 -38.63 21.14
C THR A 938 -33.71 -37.63 20.46
N PHE A 939 -33.22 -36.78 19.53
CA PHE A 939 -34.12 -35.93 18.73
C PHE A 939 -34.94 -36.77 17.74
N ALA A 940 -34.35 -37.82 17.17
CA ALA A 940 -35.08 -38.75 16.33
C ALA A 940 -36.16 -39.49 17.14
N GLU A 941 -35.80 -39.97 18.34
CA GLU A 941 -36.76 -40.63 19.25
C GLU A 941 -37.88 -39.69 19.68
N TYR A 942 -37.56 -38.44 20.04
CA TYR A 942 -38.54 -37.41 20.41
C TYR A 942 -39.49 -37.10 19.24
N LEU A 943 -38.97 -36.89 18.03
CA LEU A 943 -39.77 -36.60 16.84
C LEU A 943 -40.68 -37.79 16.47
N VAL A 944 -40.18 -39.02 16.60
CA VAL A 944 -40.96 -40.24 16.39
C VAL A 944 -42.07 -40.36 17.45
N ALA A 945 -41.75 -40.14 18.74
CA ALA A 945 -42.73 -40.15 19.82
C ALA A 945 -43.82 -39.09 19.61
N LYS A 946 -43.43 -37.85 19.28
CA LYS A 946 -44.36 -36.75 18.95
C LYS A 946 -45.26 -37.09 17.76
N LYS A 947 -44.71 -37.76 16.74
CA LYS A 947 -45.50 -38.20 15.59
C LYS A 947 -46.48 -39.31 15.94
N PHE A 948 -46.10 -40.29 16.77
CA PHE A 948 -47.04 -41.30 17.28
C PHE A 948 -48.15 -40.63 18.09
N PHE A 949 -47.80 -39.67 18.95
CA PHE A 949 -48.76 -38.87 19.70
C PHE A 949 -49.77 -38.17 18.78
N ASP A 950 -49.29 -37.43 17.78
CA ASP A 950 -50.13 -36.72 16.81
C ASP A 950 -51.07 -37.67 16.04
N ILE A 951 -50.57 -38.86 15.67
CA ILE A 951 -51.35 -39.87 14.96
C ILE A 951 -52.47 -40.41 15.86
N PHE A 952 -52.15 -40.79 17.08
CA PHE A 952 -53.13 -41.38 18.00
C PHE A 952 -54.14 -40.35 18.51
N LEU A 953 -53.72 -39.10 18.74
CA LEU A 953 -54.63 -38.02 19.10
C LEU A 953 -55.67 -37.78 17.99
N LYS A 954 -55.23 -37.65 16.73
CA LYS A 954 -56.13 -37.51 15.59
C LYS A 954 -57.07 -38.70 15.43
N GLN A 955 -56.59 -39.92 15.66
CA GLN A 955 -57.42 -41.12 15.59
C GLN A 955 -58.50 -41.13 16.66
N ARG A 956 -58.16 -40.79 17.90
CA ARG A 956 -59.11 -40.67 19.02
C ARG A 956 -60.23 -39.67 18.68
N ASP A 957 -59.86 -38.52 18.14
CA ASP A 957 -60.81 -37.43 17.89
C ASP A 957 -61.66 -37.65 16.61
N GLN A 958 -61.15 -38.34 15.58
CA GLN A 958 -61.82 -38.48 14.27
C GLN A 958 -62.59 -39.79 14.04
N LEU A 959 -62.22 -40.90 14.69
CA LEU A 959 -62.88 -42.20 14.47
C LEU A 959 -64.39 -42.19 14.83
N PRO A 960 -64.85 -41.56 15.93
CA PRO A 960 -66.27 -41.51 16.28
C PRO A 960 -67.11 -40.77 15.22
N THR A 961 -66.56 -39.70 14.64
CA THR A 961 -67.21 -38.86 13.63
C THR A 961 -67.24 -39.48 12.24
N LEU A 962 -66.27 -40.34 11.91
CA LEU A 962 -66.21 -41.08 10.65
C LEU A 962 -67.14 -42.30 10.66
N LYS A 963 -67.30 -42.97 11.81
CA LYS A 963 -68.25 -44.07 11.99
C LYS A 963 -69.71 -43.62 11.87
N SER A 964 -70.01 -42.36 12.19
CA SER A 964 -71.37 -41.80 12.05
C SER A 964 -71.70 -41.24 10.66
N LYS A 965 -70.70 -40.99 9.80
CA LYS A 965 -70.86 -40.33 8.48
C LYS A 965 -70.61 -41.20 7.24
N ALA A 966 -70.04 -42.39 7.36
CA ALA A 966 -69.57 -43.15 6.18
C ALA A 966 -70.56 -44.23 5.68
N SER A 967 -71.03 -44.06 4.43
CA SER A 967 -71.85 -45.01 3.66
C SER A 967 -71.05 -46.05 2.86
N THR A 968 -69.72 -46.17 3.04
CA THR A 968 -68.90 -47.20 2.37
C THR A 968 -67.94 -47.89 3.34
N GLY A 969 -68.26 -49.14 3.71
CA GLY A 969 -67.48 -49.95 4.67
C GLY A 969 -66.03 -50.26 4.29
N LEU A 970 -65.61 -50.01 3.04
CA LEU A 970 -64.25 -50.25 2.55
C LEU A 970 -63.22 -49.22 3.08
N LYS A 971 -63.56 -47.93 3.11
CA LYS A 971 -62.65 -46.87 3.60
C LYS A 971 -62.44 -46.97 5.11
N VAL A 972 -63.49 -47.34 5.85
CA VAL A 972 -63.44 -47.60 7.30
C VAL A 972 -62.55 -48.83 7.59
N LYS A 973 -62.76 -49.96 6.88
CA LYS A 973 -61.94 -51.18 7.05
C LYS A 973 -60.46 -50.96 6.73
N TYR A 974 -60.13 -50.17 5.69
CA TYR A 974 -58.75 -49.83 5.36
C TYR A 974 -58.08 -49.00 6.46
N LEU A 975 -58.78 -47.98 6.99
CA LEU A 975 -58.28 -47.14 8.08
C LEU A 975 -58.10 -47.94 9.38
N GLU A 976 -59.03 -48.83 9.72
CA GLU A 976 -58.94 -49.72 10.88
C GLU A 976 -57.76 -50.70 10.75
N SER A 977 -57.51 -51.26 9.56
CA SER A 977 -56.37 -52.12 9.29
C SER A 977 -55.03 -51.37 9.45
N LYS A 978 -54.91 -50.17 8.86
CA LYS A 978 -53.72 -49.30 9.00
C LYS A 978 -53.50 -48.91 10.46
N GLN A 979 -54.57 -48.61 11.20
CA GLN A 979 -54.50 -48.29 12.63
C GLN A 979 -54.01 -49.48 13.46
N LYS A 980 -54.55 -50.68 13.23
CA LYS A 980 -54.13 -51.91 13.94
C LYS A 980 -52.66 -52.21 13.70
N LYS A 981 -52.17 -52.04 12.46
CA LYS A 981 -50.75 -52.20 12.11
C LYS A 981 -49.87 -51.20 12.86
N LEU A 982 -50.28 -49.93 12.90
CA LEU A 982 -49.50 -48.85 13.54
C LEU A 982 -49.50 -48.96 15.07
N LYS A 983 -50.64 -49.30 15.70
CA LYS A 983 -50.71 -49.64 17.13
C LYS A 983 -49.82 -50.84 17.48
N LYS A 984 -49.88 -51.93 16.68
CA LYS A 984 -49.02 -53.10 16.89
C LYS A 984 -47.54 -52.76 16.80
N PHE A 985 -47.16 -51.97 15.79
CA PHE A 985 -45.78 -51.51 15.63
C PHE A 985 -45.34 -50.64 16.81
N PHE A 986 -46.14 -49.63 17.17
CA PHE A 986 -45.85 -48.76 18.31
C PHE A 986 -45.70 -49.54 19.61
N LYS A 987 -46.61 -50.47 19.93
CA LYS A 987 -46.53 -51.33 21.13
C LYS A 987 -45.19 -52.08 21.20
N LYS A 988 -44.71 -52.61 20.06
CA LYS A 988 -43.39 -53.26 20.00
C LYS A 988 -42.24 -52.28 20.30
N GLN A 989 -42.30 -51.05 19.79
CA GLN A 989 -41.25 -50.06 20.05
C GLN A 989 -41.32 -49.46 21.45
N TYR A 990 -42.52 -49.25 21.98
CA TYR A 990 -42.77 -48.67 23.30
C TYR A 990 -42.20 -49.55 24.43
N PHE A 991 -42.36 -50.86 24.34
CA PHE A 991 -41.79 -51.83 25.30
C PHE A 991 -40.39 -52.34 24.90
N SER A 992 -39.77 -51.77 23.86
CA SER A 992 -38.42 -52.15 23.44
C SER A 992 -37.35 -51.61 24.40
N SER A 993 -36.37 -52.44 24.75
CA SER A 993 -35.18 -52.01 25.50
C SER A 993 -34.21 -51.18 24.66
N ASN A 994 -34.23 -51.33 23.33
CA ASN A 994 -33.27 -50.67 22.44
C ASN A 994 -33.61 -49.19 22.14
N ARG A 995 -34.81 -48.71 22.50
CA ARG A 995 -35.35 -47.38 22.14
C ARG A 995 -36.25 -46.81 23.23
N VAL A 996 -35.74 -46.84 24.46
CA VAL A 996 -36.46 -46.37 25.65
C VAL A 996 -36.87 -44.89 25.53
N GLY A 997 -36.13 -44.08 24.76
CA GLY A 997 -36.45 -42.68 24.53
C GLY A 997 -37.84 -42.47 23.92
N ILE A 998 -38.29 -43.34 23.00
CA ILE A 998 -39.62 -43.24 22.40
C ILE A 998 -40.72 -43.33 23.48
N ARG A 999 -40.56 -44.26 24.43
CA ARG A 999 -41.50 -44.42 25.56
C ARG A 999 -41.49 -43.19 26.46
N ILE A 1000 -40.30 -42.78 26.90
CA ILE A 1000 -40.13 -41.61 27.79
C ILE A 1000 -40.76 -40.37 27.18
N PHE A 1001 -40.43 -40.03 25.94
CA PHE A 1001 -40.95 -38.84 25.29
C PHE A 1001 -42.46 -38.94 25.07
N PHE A 1002 -42.96 -40.09 24.63
CA PHE A 1002 -44.40 -40.27 24.40
C PHE A 1002 -45.19 -40.07 25.69
N ASP A 1003 -44.74 -40.67 26.80
CA ASP A 1003 -45.42 -40.56 28.09
C ASP A 1003 -45.37 -39.13 28.63
N HIS A 1004 -44.25 -38.44 28.49
CA HIS A 1004 -44.13 -37.04 28.90
C HIS A 1004 -45.01 -36.11 28.07
N ILE A 1005 -45.22 -36.40 26.78
CA ILE A 1005 -46.15 -35.63 25.93
C ILE A 1005 -47.60 -35.94 26.35
N ALA A 1006 -47.94 -37.21 26.61
CA ALA A 1006 -49.29 -37.63 27.01
C ALA A 1006 -49.71 -37.13 28.40
N ALA A 1007 -48.75 -37.05 29.32
CA ALA A 1007 -48.92 -36.59 30.70
C ALA A 1007 -48.86 -35.06 30.85
N LYS A 1008 -48.63 -34.30 29.77
CA LYS A 1008 -48.31 -32.86 29.81
C LYS A 1008 -49.23 -32.03 30.72
N ASP A 1009 -50.52 -32.34 30.74
CA ASP A 1009 -51.54 -31.58 31.49
C ASP A 1009 -51.97 -32.27 32.80
N SER A 1010 -51.24 -33.31 33.25
CA SER A 1010 -51.54 -34.04 34.48
C SER A 1010 -50.37 -34.03 35.47
N LEU A 1011 -50.54 -33.27 36.55
CA LEU A 1011 -49.54 -33.13 37.62
C LEU A 1011 -49.16 -34.47 38.27
N LEU A 1012 -50.14 -35.37 38.43
CA LEU A 1012 -49.91 -36.68 39.05
C LEU A 1012 -49.06 -37.61 38.16
N HIS A 1013 -49.41 -37.72 36.87
CA HIS A 1013 -48.64 -38.54 35.92
C HIS A 1013 -47.21 -38.01 35.76
N ILE A 1014 -47.04 -36.69 35.73
CA ILE A 1014 -45.72 -36.07 35.69
C ILE A 1014 -44.92 -36.45 36.94
N ALA A 1015 -45.53 -36.39 38.13
CA ALA A 1015 -44.85 -36.76 39.38
C ALA A 1015 -44.42 -38.25 39.39
N VAL A 1016 -45.22 -39.15 38.80
CA VAL A 1016 -44.87 -40.56 38.61
C VAL A 1016 -43.69 -40.74 37.64
N LEU A 1017 -43.73 -40.10 36.47
CA LEU A 1017 -42.66 -40.18 35.47
C LEU A 1017 -41.31 -39.72 36.03
N ASN A 1018 -41.34 -38.84 37.03
CA ASN A 1018 -40.18 -38.29 37.72
C ASN A 1018 -39.69 -39.14 38.90
N ASN A 1019 -40.38 -40.24 39.21
CA ASN A 1019 -40.15 -41.01 40.42
C ASN A 1019 -40.21 -40.17 41.71
N ASN A 1020 -41.08 -39.15 41.78
CA ASN A 1020 -41.14 -38.22 42.90
C ASN A 1020 -42.29 -38.54 43.85
N ASN A 1021 -42.05 -39.49 44.77
CA ASN A 1021 -43.07 -39.97 45.68
C ASN A 1021 -43.59 -38.89 46.64
N ASP A 1022 -42.70 -38.00 47.13
CA ASP A 1022 -43.10 -36.90 48.02
C ASP A 1022 -44.09 -35.94 47.36
N LYS A 1023 -43.89 -35.64 46.08
CA LYS A 1023 -44.82 -34.80 45.31
C LYS A 1023 -46.15 -35.51 45.07
N ILE A 1024 -46.14 -36.82 44.85
CA ILE A 1024 -47.35 -37.63 44.72
C ILE A 1024 -48.15 -37.57 46.03
N VAL A 1025 -47.50 -37.83 47.16
CA VAL A 1025 -48.11 -37.74 48.50
C VAL A 1025 -48.68 -36.34 48.73
N LYS A 1026 -47.92 -35.27 48.48
CA LYS A 1026 -48.41 -33.89 48.63
C LYS A 1026 -49.60 -33.55 47.74
N LEU A 1027 -49.63 -34.06 46.51
CA LEU A 1027 -50.74 -33.82 45.58
C LEU A 1027 -52.03 -34.53 46.04
N LEU A 1028 -51.88 -35.75 46.59
CA LEU A 1028 -52.99 -36.58 47.02
C LEU A 1028 -53.50 -36.20 48.42
N ASP A 1029 -52.62 -35.93 49.39
CA ASP A 1029 -52.99 -35.50 50.75
C ASP A 1029 -53.78 -34.19 50.77
N ASN A 1030 -53.42 -33.27 49.87
CA ASN A 1030 -54.11 -31.97 49.75
C ASN A 1030 -55.34 -32.05 48.82
N ASN A 1031 -55.73 -33.23 48.35
CA ASN A 1031 -56.83 -33.44 47.40
C ASN A 1031 -56.74 -32.54 46.15
N ILE A 1032 -55.53 -32.25 45.66
CA ILE A 1032 -55.30 -31.38 44.50
C ILE A 1032 -55.70 -32.08 43.20
N VAL A 1033 -55.55 -33.41 43.16
CA VAL A 1033 -55.81 -34.27 41.99
C VAL A 1033 -56.41 -35.60 42.40
N ASP A 1034 -57.30 -36.15 41.57
CA ASP A 1034 -57.81 -37.52 41.73
C ASP A 1034 -56.70 -38.54 41.41
N VAL A 1035 -56.54 -39.56 42.26
CA VAL A 1035 -55.60 -40.67 42.06
C VAL A 1035 -55.86 -41.43 40.75
N ASN A 1036 -57.12 -41.46 40.31
CA ASN A 1036 -57.59 -42.11 39.08
C ASN A 1036 -57.75 -41.14 37.91
N ILE A 1037 -57.17 -39.93 38.00
CA ILE A 1037 -57.11 -39.01 36.87
C ILE A 1037 -56.49 -39.73 35.67
N LYS A 1038 -57.08 -39.53 34.49
CA LYS A 1038 -56.61 -40.12 33.24
C LYS A 1038 -55.74 -39.13 32.46
N ASP A 1039 -54.69 -39.64 31.82
CA ASP A 1039 -53.92 -38.88 30.84
C ASP A 1039 -54.65 -38.76 29.49
N THR A 1040 -53.99 -38.15 28.50
CA THR A 1040 -54.55 -37.91 27.16
C THR A 1040 -55.07 -39.18 26.47
N PHE A 1041 -54.53 -40.35 26.81
CA PHE A 1041 -54.88 -41.65 26.25
C PHE A 1041 -55.56 -42.59 27.25
N GLY A 1042 -56.18 -42.03 28.30
CA GLY A 1042 -57.03 -42.80 29.21
C GLY A 1042 -56.28 -43.60 30.27
N ARG A 1043 -54.95 -43.44 30.39
CA ARG A 1043 -54.14 -44.15 31.38
C ARG A 1043 -54.20 -43.42 32.72
N ILE A 1044 -54.33 -44.15 33.82
CA ILE A 1044 -54.08 -43.63 35.16
C ILE A 1044 -52.59 -43.69 35.55
N ALA A 1045 -52.22 -42.91 36.58
CA ALA A 1045 -50.86 -42.76 37.08
C ALA A 1045 -50.21 -44.12 37.45
N LEU A 1046 -51.00 -45.07 37.94
CA LEU A 1046 -50.57 -46.43 38.27
C LEU A 1046 -49.99 -47.19 37.07
N HIS A 1047 -50.53 -47.01 35.86
CA HIS A 1047 -50.00 -47.66 34.66
C HIS A 1047 -48.56 -47.24 34.36
N LEU A 1048 -48.25 -45.95 34.54
CA LEU A 1048 -46.90 -45.44 34.35
C LEU A 1048 -45.98 -45.99 35.44
N ALA A 1049 -46.38 -45.96 36.71
CA ALA A 1049 -45.58 -46.48 37.82
C ALA A 1049 -45.17 -47.95 37.59
N ILE A 1050 -46.09 -48.78 37.10
CA ILE A 1050 -45.83 -50.17 36.72
C ILE A 1050 -44.89 -50.26 35.51
N THR A 1051 -45.15 -49.46 34.46
CA THR A 1051 -44.35 -49.46 33.22
C THR A 1051 -42.87 -49.10 33.46
N TYR A 1052 -42.61 -48.23 34.44
CA TYR A 1052 -41.27 -47.80 34.83
C TYR A 1052 -40.68 -48.59 36.01
N HIS A 1053 -41.39 -49.59 36.52
CA HIS A 1053 -40.97 -50.42 37.66
C HIS A 1053 -40.70 -49.63 38.94
N TYR A 1054 -41.48 -48.58 39.20
CA TYR A 1054 -41.38 -47.75 40.42
C TYR A 1054 -42.24 -48.33 41.54
N PHE A 1055 -41.74 -49.39 42.19
CA PHE A 1055 -42.47 -50.16 43.22
C PHE A 1055 -42.99 -49.28 44.37
N ASP A 1056 -42.16 -48.37 44.90
CA ASP A 1056 -42.55 -47.48 46.01
C ASP A 1056 -43.75 -46.57 45.64
N ILE A 1057 -43.80 -46.13 44.38
CA ILE A 1057 -44.89 -45.31 43.87
C ILE A 1057 -46.13 -46.15 43.59
N VAL A 1058 -45.97 -47.39 43.14
CA VAL A 1058 -47.09 -48.33 42.98
C VAL A 1058 -47.78 -48.57 44.33
N GLU A 1059 -47.01 -48.82 45.39
CA GLU A 1059 -47.54 -48.95 46.75
C GLU A 1059 -48.23 -47.68 47.21
N THR A 1060 -47.61 -46.52 46.99
CA THR A 1060 -48.17 -45.22 47.37
C THR A 1060 -49.51 -44.98 46.66
N LEU A 1061 -49.56 -45.06 45.33
CA LEU A 1061 -50.81 -44.86 44.57
C LEU A 1061 -51.90 -45.85 44.97
N THR A 1062 -51.55 -47.11 45.28
CA THR A 1062 -52.51 -48.12 45.74
C THR A 1062 -53.08 -47.78 47.11
N LYS A 1063 -52.24 -47.29 48.03
CA LYS A 1063 -52.67 -46.83 49.36
C LYS A 1063 -53.67 -45.66 49.28
N TYR A 1064 -53.50 -44.78 48.29
CA TYR A 1064 -54.43 -43.67 48.04
C TYR A 1064 -55.66 -44.06 47.18
N GLY A 1065 -55.87 -45.35 46.91
CA GLY A 1065 -57.09 -45.84 46.27
C GLY A 1065 -57.07 -45.86 44.73
N ALA A 1066 -55.90 -45.98 44.11
CA ALA A 1066 -55.81 -46.19 42.66
C ALA A 1066 -56.56 -47.47 42.22
N ASP A 1067 -57.50 -47.33 41.29
CA ASP A 1067 -58.36 -48.40 40.79
C ASP A 1067 -57.60 -49.28 39.79
N GLN A 1068 -57.27 -50.50 40.23
CA GLN A 1068 -56.55 -51.50 39.45
C GLN A 1068 -57.40 -52.12 38.32
N SER A 1069 -58.70 -51.87 38.29
CA SER A 1069 -59.61 -52.38 37.24
C SER A 1069 -59.64 -51.50 35.99
N ILE A 1070 -59.18 -50.24 36.08
CA ILE A 1070 -59.10 -49.33 34.93
C ILE A 1070 -58.06 -49.87 33.94
N LYS A 1071 -58.48 -50.03 32.68
CA LYS A 1071 -57.60 -50.55 31.62
C LYS A 1071 -56.85 -49.43 30.92
N ASP A 1072 -55.62 -49.70 30.50
CA ASP A 1072 -54.83 -48.83 29.63
C ASP A 1072 -55.44 -48.76 28.21
N GLU A 1073 -56.19 -47.70 27.93
CA GLU A 1073 -56.88 -47.50 26.65
C GLU A 1073 -55.92 -47.33 25.43
N LEU A 1074 -54.62 -47.09 25.66
CA LEU A 1074 -53.63 -47.00 24.59
C LEU A 1074 -53.31 -48.37 23.98
N PHE A 1075 -53.23 -49.41 24.83
CA PHE A 1075 -52.80 -50.76 24.44
C PHE A 1075 -53.91 -51.82 24.36
N ILE A 1076 -55.16 -51.43 24.61
CA ILE A 1076 -56.38 -52.15 24.20
C ILE A 1076 -56.54 -52.04 22.68
#